data_AF-A0A3N5PCK0-F1
#
_entry.id   AF-A0A3N5PCK0-F1
#
_cell.length_a   1.000
_cell.length_b   1.000
_cell.length_c   1.000
_cell.angle_alpha   90.00
_cell.angle_beta   90.00
_cell.angle_gamma   90.00
#
_symmetry.space_group_name_H-M   'P 1'
#
loop_
_entity.id
_entity.type
_entity.pdbx_description
1 polymer ?
#
loop_
_entity_poly.entity_id
_entity_poly.type
_entity_poly.pdbx_seq_one_letter_code
_entity_poly.pdbx_strand_id
1 'polypeptide(L)'
;MAGKWNKLITFNSGTLNSFLNGAEIADNELQTAEGVIFDRGVLEKAPGRTAIGTAHVSGAKVDGVFRSYDKAGNKVLLRVVNGAIQRWTGAAWEDVETGLTAGVPYDFINSQDKTLIVNGYDDAREFDPSTNTIQKLGLEPPRFYKKAAYFESDETSLFTLGTNGSFNTVNYRIEERTGTSKQSLKLTAGAGETKSSYLTYASAQDFSLFPNGLVISNDAFFCVHILHRERDYVDAIYIDFETSAGNYYRFTIDGTDLDQVYARDNVWTPIQLKKSVAVATGSPDWASIAKVTFSLVGQTGTAEVYFDNCYWKNPPIEAVRYKKAIDSFEGLVSDYTVTNASLSSNLNLNYIKEGTKSLKVVIVGAQTVTLYRTVSVNLAQYIDGITSQESDVISLQVKGATPNLTSLTKRLYSDVGGGKYFWKQYTVAGGDFKKSTTGAWSELSTAKSDFTDNGTADWTAIVREYIQIVTTGSVVLYLDDFCLEEAGLQLILSTMETDEVWTYGTAGSGGFNTNKNRLSAGDTSIYLKIPRSREYTAYRSLGASANLNQFGGGEASGEDDFICFWLSWTYFQYIRTIKLRIDVNTGDFATDYYEYELTQTQIANLINMSGRAASLLSNKSVTVEIAKADFTRVGVTAGKDWSTTIGYEFLVATTASAWLNLTVYFDNLHLRRATGLTGIYQWCCLFRSSDGNASGISEWSQELTLKGTKALLGNLPLSADPNCAYREFYRRGGNLGAEARLDFTIYDNTTTQYFTDLSD
;
A
#
# COMPACT_ATOMS: atom_id res chain seq x y z
N MET A 1 17.41 45.62 41.41
CA MET A 1 18.35 44.67 40.78
C MET A 1 17.99 44.58 39.32
N ALA A 2 18.83 45.15 38.46
CA ALA A 2 18.64 45.16 37.02
C ALA A 2 18.87 43.75 36.44
N GLY A 3 17.90 43.27 35.65
CA GLY A 3 18.04 42.04 34.89
C GLY A 3 19.06 42.22 33.76
N LYS A 4 20.09 41.38 33.77
CA LYS A 4 21.00 41.23 32.63
C LYS A 4 20.26 40.49 31.53
N TRP A 5 19.88 41.21 30.47
CA TRP A 5 19.59 40.60 29.18
C TRP A 5 20.92 40.14 28.58
N ASN A 6 21.04 38.83 28.32
CA ASN A 6 22.18 38.28 27.58
C ASN A 6 22.05 38.70 26.10
N LYS A 7 23.13 39.28 25.56
CA LYS A 7 23.28 39.64 24.15
C LYS A 7 23.22 38.37 23.29
N LEU A 8 22.11 38.13 22.60
CA LEU A 8 21.87 36.90 21.84
C LEU A 8 22.47 36.92 20.42
N ILE A 9 22.72 38.09 19.81
CA ILE A 9 23.25 38.18 18.44
C ILE A 9 24.21 39.38 18.33
N THR A 10 25.37 39.18 17.70
CA THR A 10 26.30 40.26 17.32
C THR A 10 26.21 40.46 15.81
N PHE A 11 25.72 41.62 15.37
CA PHE A 11 25.70 41.99 13.97
C PHE A 11 27.06 42.58 13.58
N ASN A 12 27.71 41.95 12.59
CA ASN A 12 28.98 42.42 12.04
C ASN A 12 28.71 43.55 11.04
N SER A 13 29.36 44.69 11.19
CA SER A 13 29.13 45.92 10.41
C SER A 13 29.58 45.85 8.94
N GLY A 14 30.07 44.69 8.49
CA GLY A 14 30.64 44.51 7.15
C GLY A 14 29.65 44.20 6.02
N THR A 15 28.36 43.96 6.28
CA THR A 15 27.41 43.48 5.24
C THR A 15 26.09 44.26 5.12
N LEU A 16 25.94 45.39 5.81
CA LEU A 16 24.68 46.16 5.79
C LEU A 16 24.80 47.41 4.90
N ASN A 17 24.29 47.30 3.68
CA ASN A 17 24.23 48.38 2.70
C ASN A 17 22.94 49.19 2.89
N SER A 18 22.94 50.12 3.85
CA SER A 18 21.85 51.07 4.11
C SER A 18 21.95 52.28 3.18
N PHE A 19 21.04 52.40 2.21
CA PHE A 19 20.92 53.63 1.42
C PHE A 19 19.44 53.94 1.18
N LEU A 20 18.85 54.75 2.07
CA LEU A 20 17.80 55.75 1.80
C LEU A 20 17.75 56.72 3.01
N ASN A 21 17.47 58.00 2.75
CA ASN A 21 17.47 59.08 3.74
C ASN A 21 16.03 59.32 4.22
N GLY A 22 15.76 59.20 5.54
CA GLY A 22 14.41 59.37 6.12
C GLY A 22 13.75 60.74 5.93
N ALA A 23 14.47 61.72 5.37
CA ALA A 23 13.98 63.06 5.07
C ALA A 23 13.07 63.15 3.83
N GLU A 24 12.83 62.05 3.11
CA GLU A 24 12.02 62.02 1.89
C GLU A 24 10.56 61.58 2.11
N ILE A 25 10.09 61.43 3.35
CA ILE A 25 8.76 60.90 3.69
C ILE A 25 7.83 62.04 4.10
N ALA A 26 6.73 62.23 3.38
CA ALA A 26 5.69 63.20 3.76
C ALA A 26 4.67 62.57 4.73
N ASP A 27 4.22 63.34 5.74
CA ASP A 27 3.35 62.86 6.83
C ASP A 27 2.02 62.23 6.36
N ASN A 28 1.58 62.52 5.14
CA ASN A 28 0.36 61.98 4.54
C ASN A 28 0.52 60.58 3.92
N GLU A 29 1.75 60.03 3.87
CA GLU A 29 2.05 58.72 3.26
C GLU A 29 2.07 57.57 4.28
N LEU A 30 1.86 57.85 5.57
CA LEU A 30 1.90 56.86 6.65
C LEU A 30 0.50 56.33 6.96
N GLN A 31 0.12 55.20 6.39
CA GLN A 31 -0.97 54.38 6.94
C GLN A 31 -0.52 52.93 7.12
N THR A 32 -0.74 52.44 8.34
CA THR A 32 -0.36 51.16 8.97
C THR A 32 0.09 50.02 8.05
N ALA A 33 1.39 49.69 8.11
CA ALA A 33 1.89 48.32 7.93
C ALA A 33 2.87 48.00 9.08
N GLU A 34 3.02 46.74 9.43
CA GLU A 34 3.99 46.30 10.44
C GLU A 34 5.15 45.58 9.75
N GLY A 35 6.34 46.17 9.82
CA GLY A 35 7.60 45.58 9.38
C GLY A 35 8.78 46.28 10.05
N VAL A 36 9.90 45.58 10.22
CA VAL A 36 11.11 46.09 10.87
C VAL A 36 12.18 46.36 9.82
N ILE A 37 12.69 47.59 9.77
CA ILE A 37 13.79 47.98 8.89
C ILE A 37 14.96 48.43 9.76
N PHE A 38 16.18 48.07 9.38
CA PHE A 38 17.38 48.60 10.01
C PHE A 38 17.85 49.86 9.26
N ASP A 39 17.80 51.00 9.95
CA ASP A 39 18.35 52.27 9.47
C ASP A 39 19.42 52.78 10.45
N ARG A 40 20.57 53.21 9.93
CA ARG A 40 21.72 53.76 10.71
C ARG A 40 22.12 52.98 11.97
N GLY A 41 21.94 51.65 11.97
CA GLY A 41 22.27 50.81 13.13
C GLY A 41 21.24 50.85 14.27
N VAL A 42 20.06 51.39 14.01
CA VAL A 42 18.90 51.39 14.92
C VAL A 42 17.79 50.53 14.31
N LEU A 43 17.12 49.76 15.17
CA LEU A 43 15.93 48.99 14.82
C LEU A 43 14.73 49.94 14.82
N GLU A 44 14.19 50.29 13.65
CA GLU A 44 12.98 51.10 13.56
C GLU A 44 11.80 50.30 12.99
N LYS A 45 10.62 50.52 13.58
CA LYS A 45 9.33 50.06 13.06
C LYS A 45 8.86 51.09 12.03
N ALA A 46 8.83 50.72 10.74
CA ALA A 46 8.43 51.64 9.67
C ALA A 46 7.10 51.18 9.03
N PRO A 47 6.14 52.09 8.78
CA PRO A 47 4.93 51.78 8.02
C PRO A 47 5.26 51.41 6.57
N GLY A 48 4.46 50.52 5.97
CA GLY A 48 4.57 50.14 4.56
C GLY A 48 4.14 51.27 3.63
N ARG A 49 4.73 51.33 2.43
CA ARG A 49 4.45 52.37 1.44
C ARG A 49 3.31 51.95 0.50
N THR A 50 2.19 52.67 0.50
CA THR A 50 1.11 52.52 -0.50
C THR A 50 1.45 53.20 -1.85
N ALA A 51 2.51 54.00 -1.88
CA ALA A 51 2.94 54.77 -3.04
C ALA A 51 4.47 54.80 -3.20
N ILE A 52 4.94 54.83 -4.45
CA ILE A 52 6.28 55.26 -4.82
C ILE A 52 6.13 56.26 -5.97
N GLY A 53 6.54 57.52 -5.74
CA GLY A 53 6.26 58.60 -6.70
C GLY A 53 4.75 58.80 -6.89
N THR A 54 4.28 58.81 -8.15
CA THR A 54 2.84 58.94 -8.48
C THR A 54 2.11 57.59 -8.56
N ALA A 55 2.78 56.46 -8.35
CA ALA A 55 2.21 55.13 -8.49
C ALA A 55 1.57 54.67 -7.16
N HIS A 56 0.27 54.95 -7.01
CA HIS A 56 -0.55 54.57 -5.84
C HIS A 56 -1.26 53.23 -6.03
N VAL A 57 -1.49 52.51 -4.94
CA VAL A 57 -2.56 51.49 -4.86
C VAL A 57 -3.70 52.04 -4.04
N SER A 58 -4.87 52.17 -4.64
CA SER A 58 -6.06 52.65 -3.93
C SER A 58 -6.72 51.52 -3.14
N GLY A 59 -7.00 51.76 -1.86
CA GLY A 59 -7.99 51.00 -1.10
C GLY A 59 -7.56 49.62 -0.56
N ALA A 60 -6.29 49.23 -0.67
CA ALA A 60 -5.80 47.94 -0.16
C ALA A 60 -4.60 48.11 0.77
N LYS A 61 -4.57 47.33 1.84
CA LYS A 61 -3.44 47.23 2.78
C LYS A 61 -2.25 46.57 2.07
N VAL A 62 -1.04 47.05 2.36
CA VAL A 62 0.20 46.39 1.95
C VAL A 62 0.57 45.36 3.00
N ASP A 63 0.57 44.09 2.60
CA ASP A 63 0.75 42.95 3.50
C ASP A 63 2.23 42.50 3.63
N GLY A 64 3.11 43.04 2.80
CA GLY A 64 4.56 42.83 2.88
C GLY A 64 5.33 43.72 1.92
N VAL A 65 6.57 44.10 2.26
CA VAL A 65 7.48 44.86 1.41
C VAL A 65 8.91 44.37 1.64
N PHE A 66 9.65 44.14 0.56
CA PHE A 66 11.02 43.63 0.68
C PHE A 66 11.89 44.01 -0.51
N ARG A 67 13.20 44.19 -0.29
CA ARG A 67 14.17 44.43 -1.38
C ARG A 67 14.96 43.15 -1.66
N SER A 68 14.56 42.45 -2.72
CA SER A 68 15.26 41.30 -3.27
C SER A 68 16.62 41.72 -3.84
N TYR A 69 17.65 40.89 -3.67
CA TYR A 69 18.95 41.09 -4.31
C TYR A 69 19.71 39.78 -4.54
N ASP A 70 20.61 39.78 -5.52
CA ASP A 70 21.59 38.71 -5.76
C ASP A 70 23.04 39.20 -5.58
N LYS A 71 24.00 38.27 -5.61
CA LYS A 71 25.45 38.55 -5.61
C LYS A 71 25.94 39.28 -6.87
N ALA A 72 25.21 39.20 -7.98
CA ALA A 72 25.52 39.95 -9.20
C ALA A 72 25.17 41.45 -9.07
N GLY A 73 24.44 41.82 -8.01
CA GLY A 73 24.09 43.20 -7.68
C GLY A 73 22.72 43.64 -8.21
N ASN A 74 21.93 42.73 -8.80
CA ASN A 74 20.55 43.02 -9.19
C ASN A 74 19.73 43.26 -7.92
N LYS A 75 18.87 44.28 -7.96
CA LYS A 75 18.03 44.68 -6.81
C LYS A 75 16.62 44.98 -7.30
N VAL A 76 15.63 44.32 -6.70
CA VAL A 76 14.23 44.51 -7.04
C VAL A 76 13.44 44.78 -5.77
N LEU A 77 12.61 45.83 -5.79
CA LEU A 77 11.69 46.08 -4.68
C LEU A 77 10.40 45.31 -4.94
N LEU A 78 10.02 44.49 -3.98
CA LEU A 78 8.80 43.70 -3.96
C LEU A 78 7.82 44.29 -2.95
N ARG A 79 6.53 44.13 -3.21
CA ARG A 79 5.47 44.32 -2.23
C ARG A 79 4.38 43.27 -2.43
N VAL A 80 3.54 43.08 -1.41
CA VAL A 80 2.33 42.27 -1.50
C VAL A 80 1.12 43.13 -1.22
N VAL A 81 0.16 43.12 -2.14
CA VAL A 81 -1.10 43.85 -2.00
C VAL A 81 -2.23 43.02 -2.57
N ASN A 82 -3.29 42.82 -1.79
CA ASN A 82 -4.53 42.17 -2.22
C ASN A 82 -4.32 40.80 -2.92
N GLY A 83 -3.46 39.95 -2.35
CA GLY A 83 -3.20 38.62 -2.92
C GLY A 83 -2.31 38.62 -4.17
N ALA A 84 -1.59 39.71 -4.44
CA ALA A 84 -0.61 39.78 -5.52
C ALA A 84 0.77 40.18 -4.99
N ILE A 85 1.81 39.47 -5.44
CA ILE A 85 3.21 39.88 -5.27
C ILE A 85 3.56 40.76 -6.47
N GLN A 86 3.97 41.99 -6.19
CA GLN A 86 4.30 43.00 -7.19
C GLN A 86 5.76 43.39 -7.11
N ARG A 87 6.37 43.67 -8.26
CA ARG A 87 7.72 44.26 -8.35
C ARG A 87 7.66 45.71 -8.80
N TRP A 88 8.62 46.51 -8.34
CA TRP A 88 8.84 47.86 -8.84
C TRP A 88 9.70 47.83 -10.09
N THR A 89 9.19 48.36 -11.20
CA THR A 89 9.91 48.43 -12.49
C THR A 89 10.76 49.70 -12.64
N GLY A 90 10.74 50.60 -11.64
CA GLY A 90 11.32 51.94 -11.74
C GLY A 90 10.29 53.03 -12.03
N ALA A 91 9.15 52.68 -12.62
CA ALA A 91 8.08 53.63 -12.97
C ALA A 91 6.69 53.19 -12.50
N ALA A 92 6.43 51.88 -12.42
CA ALA A 92 5.15 51.32 -12.00
C ALA A 92 5.35 50.02 -11.21
N TRP A 93 4.27 49.57 -10.59
CA TRP A 93 4.19 48.25 -9.99
C TRP A 93 3.60 47.27 -10.98
N GLU A 94 4.25 46.13 -11.13
CA GLU A 94 3.83 45.04 -12.02
C GLU A 94 3.61 43.79 -11.19
N ASP A 95 2.50 43.08 -11.44
CA ASP A 95 2.21 41.79 -10.82
C ASP A 95 3.22 40.77 -11.31
N VAL A 96 3.91 40.12 -10.37
CA VAL A 96 4.78 38.97 -10.62
C VAL A 96 4.03 37.67 -10.37
N GLU A 97 3.11 37.69 -9.41
CA GLU A 97 2.20 36.58 -9.08
C GLU A 97 0.87 37.17 -8.59
N THR A 98 -0.25 36.54 -8.95
CA THR A 98 -1.61 36.93 -8.52
C THR A 98 -2.39 35.71 -8.02
N GLY A 99 -3.47 35.94 -7.27
CA GLY A 99 -4.36 34.85 -6.81
C GLY A 99 -3.92 34.21 -5.50
N LEU A 100 -3.04 34.87 -4.76
CA LEU A 100 -2.62 34.47 -3.41
C LEU A 100 -3.63 34.95 -2.36
N THR A 101 -3.51 34.44 -1.14
CA THR A 101 -4.41 34.80 -0.04
C THR A 101 -4.24 36.28 0.35
N ALA A 102 -5.32 37.07 0.19
CA ALA A 102 -5.31 38.51 0.49
C ALA A 102 -5.39 38.80 2.00
N GLY A 103 -4.75 39.89 2.45
CA GLY A 103 -4.85 40.37 3.84
C GLY A 103 -3.98 39.63 4.86
N VAL A 104 -3.13 38.70 4.39
CA VAL A 104 -2.23 37.88 5.20
C VAL A 104 -0.82 38.46 5.15
N PRO A 105 -0.11 38.66 6.29
CA PRO A 105 1.26 39.16 6.30
C PRO A 105 2.26 38.23 5.60
N TYR A 106 3.23 38.80 4.88
CA TYR A 106 4.29 38.03 4.20
C TYR A 106 5.67 38.29 4.80
N ASP A 107 6.41 37.20 5.04
CA ASP A 107 7.81 37.19 5.42
C ASP A 107 8.71 36.93 4.20
N PHE A 108 9.87 37.59 4.19
CA PHE A 108 10.82 37.54 3.11
C PHE A 108 12.23 37.29 3.64
N ILE A 109 13.00 36.44 2.96
CA ILE A 109 14.41 36.21 3.29
C ILE A 109 15.23 35.98 2.03
N ASN A 110 16.39 36.62 1.93
CA ASN A 110 17.33 36.32 0.84
C ASN A 110 18.19 35.11 1.18
N SER A 111 18.29 34.16 0.25
CA SER A 111 19.14 32.98 0.33
C SER A 111 19.72 32.68 -1.04
N GLN A 112 21.04 32.48 -1.12
CA GLN A 112 21.74 32.05 -2.34
C GLN A 112 21.26 32.72 -3.65
N ASP A 113 21.26 34.06 -3.68
CA ASP A 113 20.90 34.88 -4.85
C ASP A 113 19.40 34.97 -5.18
N LYS A 114 18.55 34.47 -4.27
CA LYS A 114 17.10 34.38 -4.43
C LYS A 114 16.38 34.92 -3.20
N THR A 115 15.12 35.32 -3.35
CA THR A 115 14.26 35.74 -2.23
C THR A 115 13.21 34.67 -1.97
N LEU A 116 13.26 34.05 -0.80
CA LEU A 116 12.21 33.19 -0.30
C LEU A 116 11.09 34.02 0.31
N ILE A 117 9.86 33.65 0.02
CA ILE A 117 8.64 34.39 0.38
C ILE A 117 7.68 33.39 1.01
N VAL A 118 7.23 33.64 2.24
CA VAL A 118 6.33 32.76 2.99
C VAL A 118 5.29 33.56 3.76
N ASN A 119 4.10 33.02 3.95
CA ASN A 119 3.06 33.66 4.78
C ASN A 119 2.28 32.68 5.66
N GLY A 120 2.54 31.37 5.53
CA GLY A 120 1.86 30.32 6.30
C GLY A 120 0.47 29.92 5.78
N TYR A 121 0.00 30.52 4.68
CA TYR A 121 -1.31 30.23 4.07
C TYR A 121 -1.15 29.77 2.61
N ASP A 122 -0.28 30.45 1.85
CA ASP A 122 0.08 30.14 0.48
C ASP A 122 1.39 29.32 0.44
N ASP A 123 1.65 28.66 -0.69
CA ASP A 123 2.90 27.94 -0.90
C ASP A 123 4.10 28.88 -0.83
N ALA A 124 5.18 28.40 -0.22
CA ALA A 124 6.46 29.11 -0.21
C ALA A 124 6.89 29.41 -1.65
N ARG A 125 7.33 30.64 -1.90
CA ARG A 125 7.79 31.08 -3.22
C ARG A 125 9.26 31.46 -3.19
N GLU A 126 9.87 31.41 -4.36
CA GLU A 126 11.20 31.90 -4.62
C GLU A 126 11.15 32.92 -5.76
N PHE A 127 11.63 34.13 -5.50
CA PHE A 127 11.78 35.19 -6.49
C PHE A 127 13.25 35.35 -6.87
N ASP A 128 13.53 35.39 -8.17
CA ASP A 128 14.85 35.64 -8.73
C ASP A 128 14.97 37.10 -9.20
N PRO A 129 15.80 37.94 -8.55
CA PRO A 129 15.98 39.33 -8.95
C PRO A 129 16.73 39.51 -10.27
N SER A 130 17.46 38.51 -10.76
CA SER A 130 18.20 38.57 -12.02
C SER A 130 17.28 38.44 -13.24
N THR A 131 16.31 37.53 -13.17
CA THR A 131 15.33 37.27 -14.23
C THR A 131 13.98 37.95 -13.98
N ASN A 132 13.74 38.41 -12.75
CA ASN A 132 12.46 38.90 -12.25
C ASN A 132 11.33 37.86 -12.31
N THR A 133 11.67 36.58 -12.26
CA THR A 133 10.70 35.49 -12.25
C THR A 133 10.43 35.05 -10.82
N ILE A 134 9.20 34.64 -10.55
CA ILE A 134 8.81 33.99 -9.31
C ILE A 134 8.39 32.56 -9.61
N GLN A 135 8.70 31.64 -8.70
CA GLN A 135 8.29 30.25 -8.78
C GLN A 135 7.92 29.71 -7.41
N LYS A 136 7.21 28.57 -7.37
CA LYS A 136 6.99 27.80 -6.15
C LYS A 136 8.32 27.24 -5.65
N LEU A 137 8.55 27.27 -4.34
CA LEU A 137 9.73 26.68 -3.74
C LEU A 137 9.51 25.18 -3.52
N GLY A 138 10.38 24.37 -4.13
CA GLY A 138 10.28 22.91 -4.10
C GLY A 138 9.20 22.36 -5.02
N LEU A 139 9.14 21.04 -5.12
CA LEU A 139 8.12 20.32 -5.89
C LEU A 139 6.92 19.98 -5.00
N GLU A 140 5.73 20.06 -5.58
CA GLU A 140 4.54 19.51 -4.94
C GLU A 140 4.74 18.02 -4.60
N PRO A 141 4.43 17.58 -3.37
CA PRO A 141 4.47 16.18 -3.06
C PRO A 141 3.32 15.44 -3.80
N PRO A 142 3.48 14.14 -4.11
CA PRO A 142 2.41 13.25 -4.59
C PRO A 142 1.32 12.96 -3.53
N ARG A 143 1.22 13.79 -2.48
CA ARG A 143 0.15 13.74 -1.49
C ARG A 143 -0.66 15.03 -1.57
N PHE A 144 -1.91 14.87 -1.99
CA PHE A 144 -2.85 15.97 -2.15
C PHE A 144 -3.92 15.86 -1.08
N TYR A 145 -4.26 17.01 -0.49
CA TYR A 145 -5.27 17.09 0.55
C TYR A 145 -6.19 18.28 0.31
N LYS A 146 -7.47 18.12 0.64
CA LYS A 146 -8.43 19.24 0.69
C LYS A 146 -9.18 19.21 2.01
N LYS A 147 -9.02 20.27 2.80
CA LYS A 147 -9.71 20.45 4.08
C LYS A 147 -11.23 20.44 3.85
N ALA A 148 -11.94 19.66 4.65
CA ALA A 148 -13.40 19.76 4.78
C ALA A 148 -13.77 20.46 6.08
N ALA A 149 -13.23 20.01 7.22
CA ALA A 149 -13.39 20.64 8.53
C ALA A 149 -12.29 20.13 9.47
N TYR A 150 -11.61 21.01 10.20
CA TYR A 150 -10.67 20.62 11.26
C TYR A 150 -11.21 20.92 12.67
N PHE A 151 -12.35 21.61 12.75
CA PHE A 151 -13.01 22.00 13.99
C PHE A 151 -12.19 22.97 14.83
N GLU A 152 -11.28 23.70 14.21
CA GLU A 152 -10.36 24.63 14.88
C GLU A 152 -11.05 25.93 15.29
N SER A 153 -10.39 26.70 16.16
CA SER A 153 -10.97 27.91 16.79
C SER A 153 -11.39 28.97 15.78
N ASP A 154 -10.66 29.07 14.67
CA ASP A 154 -10.97 29.91 13.50
C ASP A 154 -12.22 29.44 12.73
N GLU A 155 -12.62 28.17 12.85
CA GLU A 155 -13.82 27.63 12.21
C GLU A 155 -15.07 27.69 13.10
N THR A 156 -14.92 27.91 14.41
CA THR A 156 -16.05 27.87 15.36
C THR A 156 -17.21 28.78 14.97
N SER A 157 -16.91 29.95 14.39
CA SER A 157 -17.92 30.91 13.92
C SER A 157 -18.72 30.44 12.69
N LEU A 158 -18.20 29.44 11.97
CA LEU A 158 -18.83 28.85 10.79
C LEU A 158 -19.75 27.67 11.14
N PHE A 159 -19.67 27.16 12.37
CA PHE A 159 -20.48 26.04 12.83
C PHE A 159 -21.81 26.51 13.42
N THR A 160 -22.87 25.81 13.04
CA THR A 160 -24.14 25.80 13.79
C THR A 160 -24.23 24.50 14.55
N LEU A 161 -24.14 24.60 15.88
CA LEU A 161 -24.28 23.47 16.79
C LEU A 161 -25.75 23.15 17.00
N GLY A 162 -26.15 21.91 16.70
CA GLY A 162 -27.48 21.43 17.03
C GLY A 162 -27.65 21.14 18.53
N THR A 163 -28.84 20.76 18.93
CA THR A 163 -29.11 20.33 20.32
C THR A 163 -28.18 19.18 20.70
N ASN A 164 -27.47 19.31 21.82
CA ASN A 164 -26.42 18.38 22.29
C ASN A 164 -25.16 18.30 21.41
N GLY A 165 -24.94 19.27 20.53
CA GLY A 165 -23.65 19.52 19.87
C GLY A 165 -22.80 20.51 20.68
N SER A 166 -21.49 20.26 20.78
CA SER A 166 -20.54 21.17 21.45
C SER A 166 -19.13 20.99 20.92
N PHE A 167 -18.28 22.01 21.06
CA PHE A 167 -16.83 21.83 20.89
C PHE A 167 -16.21 21.29 22.18
N ASN A 168 -15.26 20.36 22.07
CA ASN A 168 -14.61 19.73 23.20
C ASN A 168 -13.10 19.96 23.17
N THR A 169 -12.55 20.52 24.25
CA THR A 169 -11.10 20.82 24.37
C THR A 169 -10.33 19.80 25.20
N VAL A 170 -10.95 18.68 25.56
CA VAL A 170 -10.33 17.61 26.38
C VAL A 170 -10.01 16.40 25.51
N ASN A 171 -10.97 15.99 24.67
CA ASN A 171 -10.84 14.87 23.76
C ASN A 171 -10.69 15.43 22.35
N TYR A 172 -9.46 15.75 21.96
CA TYR A 172 -9.07 16.25 20.63
C TYR A 172 -7.77 15.57 20.21
N ARG A 173 -7.41 15.64 18.93
CA ARG A 173 -6.15 15.08 18.46
C ARG A 173 -5.03 16.14 18.47
N ILE A 174 -3.88 15.82 19.07
CA ILE A 174 -2.73 16.74 19.18
C ILE A 174 -1.92 16.82 17.87
N GLU A 175 -2.01 15.80 17.00
CA GLU A 175 -1.14 15.61 15.82
C GLU A 175 -1.62 16.35 14.55
N GLU A 176 -2.19 17.54 14.70
CA GLU A 176 -2.73 18.27 13.56
C GLU A 176 -1.66 18.78 12.59
N ARG A 177 -2.05 18.86 11.31
CA ARG A 177 -1.23 19.44 10.23
C ARG A 177 -1.32 20.97 10.17
N THR A 178 -2.27 21.60 10.87
CA THR A 178 -2.59 23.03 10.67
C THR A 178 -3.07 23.82 11.90
N GLY A 179 -3.45 23.22 13.03
CA GLY A 179 -4.16 23.95 14.11
C GLY A 179 -3.32 24.54 15.23
N THR A 180 -3.63 25.80 15.57
CA THR A 180 -3.15 26.52 16.77
C THR A 180 -4.01 26.25 18.01
N SER A 181 -5.18 25.64 17.83
CA SER A 181 -6.14 25.29 18.89
C SER A 181 -6.28 23.77 19.01
N LYS A 182 -7.00 23.33 20.03
CA LYS A 182 -6.95 21.97 20.57
C LYS A 182 -8.37 21.50 20.87
N GLN A 183 -9.18 21.29 19.85
CA GLN A 183 -10.60 20.98 20.04
C GLN A 183 -11.19 20.07 18.97
N SER A 184 -12.31 19.42 19.28
CA SER A 184 -13.07 18.54 18.36
C SER A 184 -14.56 18.83 18.43
N LEU A 185 -15.35 18.40 17.44
CA LEU A 185 -16.81 18.45 17.51
C LEU A 185 -17.35 17.25 18.28
N LYS A 186 -18.06 17.47 19.38
CA LYS A 186 -18.79 16.46 20.14
C LYS A 186 -20.27 16.47 19.77
N LEU A 187 -20.82 15.30 19.47
CA LEU A 187 -22.26 15.03 19.38
C LEU A 187 -22.69 14.01 20.43
N THR A 188 -23.88 14.20 21.00
CA THR A 188 -24.48 13.26 21.95
C THR A 188 -25.94 12.98 21.58
N ALA A 189 -26.28 11.71 21.34
CA ALA A 189 -27.62 11.27 20.94
C ALA A 189 -28.15 10.16 21.88
N GLY A 190 -29.40 10.28 22.33
CA GLY A 190 -30.08 9.18 23.02
C GLY A 190 -30.48 8.06 22.07
N ALA A 191 -30.87 6.91 22.63
CA ALA A 191 -31.41 5.79 21.87
C ALA A 191 -32.59 6.21 20.96
N GLY A 192 -32.51 5.88 19.68
CA GLY A 192 -33.49 6.23 18.64
C GLY A 192 -33.46 7.69 18.19
N GLU A 193 -32.59 8.54 18.77
CA GLU A 193 -32.46 9.93 18.37
C GLU A 193 -31.40 10.10 17.27
N THR A 194 -31.64 11.06 16.37
CA THR A 194 -30.61 11.61 15.49
C THR A 194 -30.30 13.04 15.92
N LYS A 195 -29.01 13.36 16.14
CA LYS A 195 -28.55 14.72 16.43
C LYS A 195 -27.51 15.13 15.40
N SER A 196 -27.54 16.40 15.00
CA SER A 196 -26.67 16.90 13.93
C SER A 196 -26.09 18.26 14.27
N SER A 197 -24.88 18.54 13.78
CA SER A 197 -24.28 19.88 13.74
C SER A 197 -23.62 20.07 12.38
N TYR A 198 -23.48 21.30 11.92
CA TYR A 198 -22.99 21.55 10.56
C TYR A 198 -22.07 22.76 10.47
N LEU A 199 -21.15 22.70 9.51
CA LEU A 199 -20.27 23.77 9.09
C LEU A 199 -20.86 24.42 7.83
N THR A 200 -21.07 25.74 7.83
CA THR A 200 -21.46 26.49 6.63
C THR A 200 -20.27 27.26 6.10
N TYR A 201 -19.93 27.05 4.83
CA TYR A 201 -18.84 27.80 4.20
C TYR A 201 -19.30 29.21 3.82
N ALA A 202 -18.39 30.19 3.94
CA ALA A 202 -18.66 31.57 3.50
C ALA A 202 -18.93 31.67 1.98
N SER A 203 -18.36 30.74 1.21
CA SER A 203 -18.63 30.52 -0.21
C SER A 203 -18.64 29.02 -0.51
N ALA A 204 -19.41 28.60 -1.51
CA ALA A 204 -19.47 27.20 -1.88
C ALA A 204 -18.08 26.66 -2.25
N GLN A 205 -17.75 25.48 -1.73
CA GLN A 205 -16.47 24.81 -1.90
C GLN A 205 -16.58 23.76 -3.02
N ASP A 206 -15.54 23.71 -3.85
CA ASP A 206 -15.42 22.74 -4.92
C ASP A 206 -14.67 21.48 -4.45
N PHE A 207 -15.37 20.44 -3.99
CA PHE A 207 -14.80 19.12 -3.67
C PHE A 207 -14.71 18.19 -4.89
N SER A 208 -14.79 18.72 -6.12
CA SER A 208 -14.40 18.00 -7.33
C SER A 208 -12.91 18.12 -7.64
N LEU A 209 -12.23 19.14 -7.09
CA LEU A 209 -10.80 19.41 -7.31
C LEU A 209 -10.02 19.59 -6.00
N PHE A 210 -8.77 19.10 -5.96
CA PHE A 210 -7.78 19.47 -4.96
C PHE A 210 -7.34 20.94 -5.14
N PRO A 211 -6.70 21.57 -4.13
CA PRO A 211 -6.24 22.95 -4.25
C PRO A 211 -5.32 23.23 -5.44
N ASN A 212 -4.56 22.22 -5.90
CA ASN A 212 -3.70 22.33 -7.08
C ASN A 212 -4.41 22.05 -8.42
N GLY A 213 -5.75 21.94 -8.41
CA GLY A 213 -6.56 21.74 -9.62
C GLY A 213 -6.66 20.30 -10.10
N LEU A 214 -5.99 19.34 -9.46
CA LEU A 214 -6.17 17.91 -9.79
C LEU A 214 -7.55 17.43 -9.35
N VAL A 215 -8.15 16.54 -10.15
CA VAL A 215 -9.48 15.99 -9.87
C VAL A 215 -9.47 15.10 -8.63
N ILE A 216 -10.42 15.33 -7.72
CA ILE A 216 -10.77 14.39 -6.65
C ILE A 216 -11.59 13.27 -7.30
N SER A 217 -10.92 12.20 -7.71
CA SER A 217 -11.51 11.05 -8.39
C SER A 217 -12.48 10.27 -7.49
N ASN A 218 -13.23 9.34 -8.08
CA ASN A 218 -14.12 8.44 -7.34
C ASN A 218 -13.36 7.49 -6.38
N ASP A 219 -12.06 7.28 -6.61
CA ASP A 219 -11.18 6.49 -5.75
C ASP A 219 -10.47 7.31 -4.67
N ALA A 220 -10.61 8.65 -4.70
CA ALA A 220 -10.12 9.50 -3.63
C ALA A 220 -10.86 9.22 -2.31
N PHE A 221 -10.20 9.49 -1.18
CA PHE A 221 -10.73 9.18 0.13
C PHE A 221 -11.14 10.45 0.88
N PHE A 222 -12.36 10.47 1.37
CA PHE A 222 -12.73 11.33 2.49
C PHE A 222 -12.27 10.67 3.79
N CYS A 223 -11.48 11.39 4.57
CA CYS A 223 -10.91 10.95 5.83
C CYS A 223 -11.54 11.73 6.98
N VAL A 224 -11.87 11.03 8.06
CA VAL A 224 -12.37 11.63 9.32
C VAL A 224 -11.81 10.83 10.48
N HIS A 225 -11.45 11.51 11.56
CA HIS A 225 -11.10 10.86 12.82
C HIS A 225 -12.31 10.87 13.74
N ILE A 226 -12.62 9.71 14.29
CA ILE A 226 -13.79 9.52 15.14
C ILE A 226 -13.35 8.87 16.45
N LEU A 227 -13.68 9.49 17.58
CA LEU A 227 -13.62 8.86 18.89
C LEU A 227 -15.04 8.66 19.40
N HIS A 228 -15.33 7.48 19.92
CA HIS A 228 -16.62 7.15 20.51
C HIS A 228 -16.42 6.69 21.96
N ARG A 229 -17.43 6.90 22.82
CA ARG A 229 -17.40 6.46 24.21
C ARG A 229 -17.80 5.01 24.41
N GLU A 230 -18.84 4.59 23.71
CA GLU A 230 -19.38 3.23 23.74
C GLU A 230 -19.89 2.93 22.33
N ARG A 231 -19.24 2.00 21.65
CA ARG A 231 -19.53 1.68 20.25
C ARG A 231 -20.94 1.13 20.06
N ASP A 232 -21.36 0.24 20.95
CA ASP A 232 -22.65 -0.47 20.87
C ASP A 232 -23.85 0.49 21.07
N TYR A 233 -23.60 1.74 21.45
CA TYR A 233 -24.62 2.79 21.56
C TYR A 233 -24.79 3.56 20.24
N VAL A 234 -23.84 3.45 19.31
CA VAL A 234 -23.89 4.12 18.00
C VAL A 234 -24.60 3.20 17.01
N ASP A 235 -25.70 3.68 16.44
CA ASP A 235 -26.37 2.99 15.31
C ASP A 235 -25.61 3.33 14.02
N ALA A 236 -25.58 4.62 13.69
CA ALA A 236 -24.96 5.15 12.50
C ALA A 236 -24.46 6.58 12.70
N ILE A 237 -23.48 6.94 11.90
CA ILE A 237 -22.96 8.29 11.73
C ILE A 237 -23.16 8.68 10.27
N TYR A 238 -23.71 9.86 10.03
CA TYR A 238 -23.85 10.43 8.69
C TYR A 238 -22.98 11.66 8.51
N ILE A 239 -22.31 11.76 7.37
CA ILE A 239 -21.58 12.95 6.96
C ILE A 239 -22.10 13.37 5.59
N ASP A 240 -22.80 14.50 5.57
CA ASP A 240 -23.48 15.02 4.38
C ASP A 240 -22.74 16.23 3.83
N PHE A 241 -22.36 16.15 2.56
CA PHE A 241 -21.86 17.29 1.78
C PHE A 241 -23.04 17.89 1.03
N GLU A 242 -23.54 19.04 1.50
CA GLU A 242 -24.79 19.63 1.03
C GLU A 242 -24.54 20.87 0.16
N THR A 243 -25.29 20.96 -0.94
CA THR A 243 -25.39 22.15 -1.79
C THR A 243 -26.33 23.20 -1.17
N SER A 244 -26.29 24.43 -1.66
CA SER A 244 -27.22 25.50 -1.22
C SER A 244 -28.70 25.18 -1.49
N ALA A 245 -28.98 24.28 -2.44
CA ALA A 245 -30.33 23.81 -2.77
C ALA A 245 -30.83 22.68 -1.83
N GLY A 246 -30.00 22.22 -0.88
CA GLY A 246 -30.34 21.12 0.04
C GLY A 246 -30.17 19.70 -0.54
N ASN A 247 -29.68 19.57 -1.77
CA ASN A 247 -29.22 18.27 -2.30
C ASN A 247 -27.88 17.90 -1.64
N TYR A 248 -27.63 16.62 -1.41
CA TYR A 248 -26.42 16.19 -0.71
C TYR A 248 -25.86 14.85 -1.15
N TYR A 249 -24.56 14.67 -0.95
CA TYR A 249 -23.90 13.37 -0.94
C TYR A 249 -23.73 12.92 0.51
N ARG A 250 -24.17 11.69 0.83
CA ARG A 250 -24.09 11.12 2.18
C ARG A 250 -23.06 10.00 2.25
N PHE A 251 -22.22 10.10 3.26
CA PHE A 251 -21.45 8.98 3.79
C PHE A 251 -22.14 8.40 5.01
N THR A 252 -22.19 7.07 5.10
CA THR A 252 -22.70 6.35 6.26
C THR A 252 -21.55 5.55 6.88
N ILE A 253 -21.39 5.66 8.19
CA ILE A 253 -20.46 4.87 8.99
C ILE A 253 -21.30 4.16 10.04
N ASP A 254 -21.33 2.83 10.02
CA ASP A 254 -22.10 2.06 11.00
C ASP A 254 -21.31 1.99 12.31
N GLY A 255 -22.01 1.83 13.45
CA GLY A 255 -21.34 1.66 14.75
C GLY A 255 -20.29 0.54 14.74
N THR A 256 -20.53 -0.53 13.98
CA THR A 256 -19.61 -1.67 13.84
C THR A 256 -18.33 -1.37 13.06
N ASP A 257 -18.26 -0.25 12.34
CA ASP A 257 -17.07 0.17 11.58
C ASP A 257 -16.06 0.90 12.46
N LEU A 258 -16.46 1.31 13.68
CA LEU A 258 -15.60 2.00 14.64
C LEU A 258 -14.66 1.00 15.35
N ASP A 259 -13.35 1.26 15.24
CA ASP A 259 -12.23 0.41 15.74
C ASP A 259 -12.42 -1.09 15.48
N GLN A 260 -12.87 -1.47 14.28
CA GLN A 260 -13.29 -2.85 13.96
C GLN A 260 -12.26 -3.94 14.30
N VAL A 261 -10.96 -3.63 14.22
CA VAL A 261 -9.87 -4.60 14.45
C VAL A 261 -9.74 -4.99 15.92
N TYR A 262 -9.82 -4.00 16.82
CA TYR A 262 -9.55 -4.21 18.24
C TYR A 262 -10.79 -4.06 19.12
N ALA A 263 -11.88 -3.53 18.55
CA ALA A 263 -13.15 -3.28 19.21
C ALA A 263 -13.01 -2.49 20.52
N ARG A 264 -12.13 -1.47 20.56
CA ARG A 264 -11.89 -0.66 21.75
C ARG A 264 -12.69 0.63 21.69
N ASP A 265 -13.30 0.96 22.82
CA ASP A 265 -13.89 2.26 23.04
C ASP A 265 -12.85 3.30 23.48
N ASN A 266 -13.20 4.59 23.37
CA ASN A 266 -12.37 5.72 23.81
C ASN A 266 -11.03 5.83 23.07
N VAL A 267 -10.98 5.36 21.82
CA VAL A 267 -9.81 5.45 20.94
C VAL A 267 -10.19 6.24 19.68
N TRP A 268 -9.30 7.14 19.27
CA TRP A 268 -9.42 7.80 17.97
C TRP A 268 -9.20 6.80 16.85
N THR A 269 -10.23 6.60 16.04
CA THR A 269 -10.19 5.73 14.87
C THR A 269 -10.13 6.58 13.60
N PRO A 270 -9.09 6.41 12.76
CA PRO A 270 -9.08 6.99 11.42
C PRO A 270 -10.05 6.22 10.52
N ILE A 271 -11.07 6.89 10.00
CA ILE A 271 -11.99 6.32 9.01
C ILE A 271 -11.66 6.94 7.65
N GLN A 272 -11.59 6.09 6.62
CA GLN A 272 -11.32 6.48 5.23
C GLN A 272 -12.42 5.91 4.34
N LEU A 273 -13.16 6.78 3.66
CA LEU A 273 -14.30 6.43 2.80
C LEU A 273 -14.01 6.86 1.38
N LYS A 274 -14.11 5.95 0.41
CA LYS A 274 -13.95 6.31 -1.02
C LYS A 274 -15.06 7.26 -1.44
N LYS A 275 -14.76 8.26 -2.28
CA LYS A 275 -15.77 9.17 -2.84
C LYS A 275 -16.93 8.42 -3.51
N SER A 276 -16.64 7.30 -4.18
CA SER A 276 -17.63 6.45 -4.85
C SER A 276 -18.69 5.83 -3.94
N VAL A 277 -18.44 5.71 -2.62
CA VAL A 277 -19.43 5.17 -1.68
C VAL A 277 -20.47 6.22 -1.25
N ALA A 278 -20.26 7.49 -1.60
CA ALA A 278 -21.19 8.54 -1.24
C ALA A 278 -22.51 8.39 -2.01
N VAL A 279 -23.62 8.34 -1.28
CA VAL A 279 -24.96 8.21 -1.88
C VAL A 279 -25.53 9.59 -2.14
N ALA A 280 -25.87 9.88 -3.40
CA ALA A 280 -26.50 11.14 -3.78
C ALA A 280 -28.00 11.13 -3.42
N THR A 281 -28.47 12.21 -2.79
CA THR A 281 -29.89 12.52 -2.62
C THR A 281 -30.23 13.81 -3.37
N GLY A 282 -31.18 13.71 -4.30
CA GLY A 282 -31.48 14.78 -5.26
C GLY A 282 -30.45 14.86 -6.38
N SER A 283 -30.03 16.08 -6.74
CA SER A 283 -28.99 16.33 -7.75
C SER A 283 -27.86 17.20 -7.17
N PRO A 284 -27.08 16.67 -6.22
CA PRO A 284 -25.94 17.38 -5.66
C PRO A 284 -24.80 17.49 -6.68
N ASP A 285 -23.92 18.48 -6.49
CA ASP A 285 -22.72 18.68 -7.29
C ASP A 285 -21.52 18.96 -6.37
N TRP A 286 -20.47 18.17 -6.53
CA TRP A 286 -19.23 18.31 -5.76
C TRP A 286 -18.58 19.68 -5.94
N ALA A 287 -18.81 20.37 -7.05
CA ALA A 287 -18.25 21.70 -7.30
C ALA A 287 -18.93 22.84 -6.51
N SER A 288 -20.05 22.58 -5.82
CA SER A 288 -20.89 23.62 -5.21
C SER A 288 -21.37 23.29 -3.79
N ILE A 289 -20.54 22.63 -3.00
CA ILE A 289 -20.89 22.27 -1.62
C ILE A 289 -20.87 23.51 -0.72
N ALA A 290 -22.02 23.87 -0.17
CA ALA A 290 -22.18 25.03 0.71
C ALA A 290 -22.03 24.68 2.19
N LYS A 291 -22.26 23.42 2.56
CA LYS A 291 -22.32 22.99 3.95
C LYS A 291 -21.86 21.54 4.13
N VAL A 292 -21.24 21.24 5.27
CA VAL A 292 -20.97 19.86 5.70
C VAL A 292 -21.68 19.59 7.02
N THR A 293 -22.55 18.58 7.05
CA THR A 293 -23.35 18.20 8.22
C THR A 293 -22.85 16.89 8.79
N PHE A 294 -22.63 16.86 10.11
CA PHE A 294 -22.28 15.67 10.88
C PHE A 294 -23.49 15.27 11.70
N SER A 295 -23.91 14.01 11.58
CA SER A 295 -25.06 13.46 12.31
C SER A 295 -24.69 12.18 13.04
N LEU A 296 -25.24 12.00 14.24
CA LEU A 296 -25.11 10.81 15.07
C LEU A 296 -26.50 10.23 15.35
N VAL A 297 -26.67 8.94 15.11
CA VAL A 297 -27.86 8.16 15.46
C VAL A 297 -27.52 7.25 16.64
N GLY A 298 -28.24 7.39 17.74
CA GLY A 298 -28.10 6.49 18.89
C GLY A 298 -28.94 5.23 18.73
N GLN A 299 -28.41 4.05 19.04
CA GLN A 299 -29.15 2.79 19.04
C GLN A 299 -29.65 2.44 20.43
N THR A 300 -28.73 2.39 21.40
CA THR A 300 -28.99 2.06 22.80
C THR A 300 -28.24 3.04 23.69
N GLY A 301 -28.70 3.21 24.94
CA GLY A 301 -28.05 4.13 25.88
C GLY A 301 -27.96 5.57 25.37
N THR A 302 -26.82 6.21 25.62
CA THR A 302 -26.50 7.57 25.14
C THR A 302 -25.20 7.52 24.35
N ALA A 303 -25.30 7.58 23.03
CA ALA A 303 -24.17 7.62 22.13
C ALA A 303 -23.43 8.95 22.25
N GLU A 304 -22.11 8.89 22.39
CA GLU A 304 -21.25 10.07 22.42
C GLU A 304 -20.09 9.87 21.46
N VAL A 305 -19.98 10.78 20.49
CA VAL A 305 -18.99 10.73 19.41
C VAL A 305 -18.31 12.09 19.25
N TYR A 306 -17.02 12.05 18.96
CA TYR A 306 -16.15 13.19 18.70
C TYR A 306 -15.60 13.08 17.28
N PHE A 307 -15.68 14.17 16.52
CA PHE A 307 -15.20 14.29 15.15
C PHE A 307 -14.01 15.24 15.10
N ASP A 308 -12.99 14.84 14.35
CA ASP A 308 -11.78 15.63 14.19
C ASP A 308 -11.14 15.36 12.81
N ASN A 309 -10.36 16.33 12.31
CA ASN A 309 -9.49 16.21 11.15
C ASN A 309 -10.17 15.59 9.91
N CYS A 310 -11.18 16.28 9.37
CA CYS A 310 -11.93 15.90 8.17
C CYS A 310 -11.32 16.51 6.90
N TYR A 311 -10.90 15.66 5.96
CA TYR A 311 -10.29 16.10 4.70
C TYR A 311 -10.41 15.06 3.59
N TRP A 312 -10.33 15.51 2.35
CA TRP A 312 -10.12 14.66 1.19
C TRP A 312 -8.64 14.41 0.97
N LYS A 313 -8.28 13.20 0.53
CA LYS A 313 -6.93 12.88 0.05
C LYS A 313 -6.98 12.08 -1.25
N ASN A 314 -5.93 12.17 -2.05
CA ASN A 314 -5.79 11.31 -3.23
C ASN A 314 -5.64 9.84 -2.82
N PRO A 315 -6.03 8.88 -3.69
CA PRO A 315 -5.78 7.48 -3.42
C PRO A 315 -4.27 7.23 -3.28
N PRO A 316 -3.83 6.38 -2.35
CA PRO A 316 -2.47 5.85 -2.38
C PRO A 316 -2.29 5.00 -3.64
N ILE A 317 -1.03 4.64 -3.93
CA ILE A 317 -0.73 3.64 -4.97
C ILE A 317 -1.53 2.38 -4.67
N GLU A 318 -2.26 1.90 -5.66
CA GLU A 318 -2.98 0.64 -5.59
C GLU A 318 -2.04 -0.47 -6.02
N ALA A 319 -1.56 -1.27 -5.06
CA ALA A 319 -0.73 -2.41 -5.35
C ALA A 319 -1.59 -3.68 -5.34
N VAL A 320 -1.70 -4.34 -6.49
CA VAL A 320 -2.40 -5.63 -6.64
C VAL A 320 -1.47 -6.67 -7.27
N ARG A 321 -1.81 -7.95 -7.08
CA ARG A 321 -1.10 -9.06 -7.73
C ARG A 321 -1.20 -8.91 -9.25
N TYR A 322 -0.14 -9.28 -9.98
CA TYR A 322 -0.21 -9.38 -11.44
C TYR A 322 -1.15 -10.53 -11.83
N LYS A 323 -2.34 -10.14 -12.28
CA LYS A 323 -3.43 -11.07 -12.59
C LYS A 323 -4.36 -10.52 -13.65
N LYS A 324 -5.17 -11.40 -14.22
CA LYS A 324 -6.26 -11.08 -15.13
C LYS A 324 -7.59 -11.51 -14.50
N ALA A 325 -8.47 -10.55 -14.25
CA ALA A 325 -9.78 -10.84 -13.70
C ALA A 325 -10.61 -11.67 -14.69
N ILE A 326 -11.20 -12.75 -14.20
CA ILE A 326 -12.30 -13.47 -14.84
C ILE A 326 -13.61 -12.82 -14.37
N ASP A 327 -13.73 -12.65 -13.05
CA ASP A 327 -14.80 -11.88 -12.42
C ASP A 327 -14.34 -11.32 -11.07
N SER A 328 -14.52 -10.01 -10.89
CA SER A 328 -14.29 -9.32 -9.62
C SER A 328 -15.55 -9.25 -8.75
N PHE A 329 -16.70 -9.77 -9.24
CA PHE A 329 -18.01 -9.70 -8.58
C PHE A 329 -18.52 -8.27 -8.34
N GLU A 330 -17.91 -7.29 -9.02
CA GLU A 330 -18.30 -5.88 -9.00
C GLU A 330 -19.52 -5.58 -9.91
N GLY A 331 -19.97 -6.57 -10.69
CA GLY A 331 -21.13 -6.48 -11.59
C GLY A 331 -22.49 -6.43 -10.88
N LEU A 332 -23.58 -6.39 -11.65
CA LEU A 332 -24.92 -6.49 -11.09
C LEU A 332 -25.24 -7.95 -10.76
N VAL A 333 -25.94 -8.20 -9.65
CA VAL A 333 -26.38 -9.56 -9.28
C VAL A 333 -27.27 -10.18 -10.36
N SER A 334 -28.00 -9.34 -11.11
CA SER A 334 -28.84 -9.75 -12.25
C SER A 334 -28.07 -10.34 -13.43
N ASP A 335 -26.74 -10.17 -13.48
CA ASP A 335 -25.91 -10.73 -14.55
C ASP A 335 -25.68 -12.24 -14.37
N TYR A 336 -25.98 -12.77 -13.18
CA TYR A 336 -25.84 -14.19 -12.86
C TYR A 336 -27.15 -14.93 -13.06
N THR A 337 -27.05 -16.11 -13.67
CA THR A 337 -28.10 -17.12 -13.60
C THR A 337 -27.79 -18.07 -12.46
N VAL A 338 -28.76 -18.32 -11.57
CA VAL A 338 -28.60 -19.20 -10.42
C VAL A 338 -29.72 -20.23 -10.35
N THR A 339 -29.39 -21.45 -9.91
CA THR A 339 -30.38 -22.48 -9.56
C THR A 339 -30.30 -22.80 -8.07
N ASN A 340 -31.45 -23.00 -7.43
CA ASN A 340 -31.55 -23.49 -6.05
C ASN A 340 -30.84 -22.62 -4.99
N ALA A 341 -30.54 -21.35 -5.26
CA ALA A 341 -29.94 -20.43 -4.30
C ALA A 341 -30.41 -19.00 -4.54
N SER A 342 -30.21 -18.13 -3.54
CA SER A 342 -30.42 -16.70 -3.65
C SER A 342 -29.09 -15.97 -3.70
N LEU A 343 -28.97 -14.99 -4.59
CA LEU A 343 -27.80 -14.14 -4.73
C LEU A 343 -28.07 -12.73 -4.22
N SER A 344 -27.07 -12.09 -3.62
CA SER A 344 -27.10 -10.66 -3.29
C SER A 344 -25.68 -10.08 -3.27
N SER A 345 -25.53 -8.78 -3.49
CA SER A 345 -24.26 -8.09 -3.23
C SER A 345 -24.02 -7.99 -1.73
N ASN A 346 -22.78 -8.20 -1.30
CA ASN A 346 -22.33 -7.92 0.06
C ASN A 346 -21.40 -6.71 0.07
N LEU A 347 -21.74 -5.72 0.89
CA LEU A 347 -20.95 -4.49 1.09
C LEU A 347 -20.15 -4.50 2.41
N ASN A 348 -20.31 -5.54 3.23
CA ASN A 348 -19.57 -5.65 4.48
C ASN A 348 -18.11 -6.02 4.19
N LEU A 349 -17.19 -5.14 4.55
CA LEU A 349 -15.74 -5.25 4.30
C LEU A 349 -15.11 -6.55 4.84
N ASN A 350 -15.69 -7.17 5.88
CA ASN A 350 -15.19 -8.46 6.39
C ASN A 350 -15.38 -9.60 5.39
N TYR A 351 -16.33 -9.46 4.48
CA TYR A 351 -16.67 -10.44 3.47
C TYR A 351 -16.37 -9.90 2.08
N ILE A 352 -15.49 -8.91 1.96
CA ILE A 352 -14.90 -8.45 0.70
C ILE A 352 -13.41 -8.78 0.75
N LYS A 353 -12.91 -9.37 -0.33
CA LYS A 353 -11.50 -9.73 -0.51
C LYS A 353 -10.81 -8.74 -1.43
N GLU A 354 -11.50 -8.25 -2.44
CA GLU A 354 -11.02 -7.23 -3.37
C GLU A 354 -12.17 -6.30 -3.79
N GLY A 355 -11.86 -5.08 -4.21
CA GLY A 355 -12.86 -4.16 -4.74
C GLY A 355 -13.77 -3.54 -3.67
N THR A 356 -15.05 -3.40 -4.00
CA THR A 356 -16.08 -2.73 -3.18
C THR A 356 -17.19 -3.65 -2.73
N LYS A 357 -17.33 -4.83 -3.32
CA LYS A 357 -18.36 -5.81 -2.94
C LYS A 357 -17.95 -7.23 -3.32
N SER A 358 -18.59 -8.20 -2.67
CA SER A 358 -18.50 -9.61 -3.04
C SER A 358 -19.88 -10.18 -3.37
N LEU A 359 -19.90 -11.34 -4.03
CA LEU A 359 -21.15 -12.06 -4.31
C LEU A 359 -21.50 -12.98 -3.14
N LYS A 360 -22.62 -12.70 -2.47
CA LYS A 360 -23.19 -13.56 -1.44
C LYS A 360 -24.12 -14.59 -2.05
N VAL A 361 -23.89 -15.86 -1.74
CA VAL A 361 -24.69 -17.02 -2.16
C VAL A 361 -25.35 -17.65 -0.94
N VAL A 362 -26.68 -17.69 -0.91
CA VAL A 362 -27.47 -18.30 0.18
C VAL A 362 -28.12 -19.58 -0.31
N ILE A 363 -27.76 -20.69 0.32
CA ILE A 363 -28.20 -22.05 -0.03
C ILE A 363 -29.02 -22.60 1.14
N VAL A 364 -30.21 -23.15 0.85
CA VAL A 364 -31.12 -23.69 1.85
C VAL A 364 -31.28 -25.20 1.68
N GLY A 365 -30.89 -25.97 2.70
CA GLY A 365 -30.98 -27.44 2.66
C GLY A 365 -29.91 -28.12 1.81
N ALA A 366 -30.03 -29.45 1.67
CA ALA A 366 -29.10 -30.29 0.91
C ALA A 366 -29.46 -30.26 -0.57
N GLN A 367 -28.59 -29.71 -1.41
CA GLN A 367 -28.85 -29.55 -2.83
C GLN A 367 -27.59 -29.26 -3.63
N THR A 368 -27.73 -29.36 -4.96
CA THR A 368 -26.73 -28.86 -5.91
C THR A 368 -27.20 -27.52 -6.44
N VAL A 369 -26.35 -26.51 -6.25
CA VAL A 369 -26.53 -25.14 -6.73
C VAL A 369 -25.60 -24.92 -7.90
N THR A 370 -26.09 -24.21 -8.91
CA THR A 370 -25.26 -23.77 -10.03
C THR A 370 -25.44 -22.27 -10.18
N LEU A 371 -24.35 -21.55 -10.36
CA LEU A 371 -24.37 -20.15 -10.76
C LEU A 371 -23.43 -19.94 -11.95
N TYR A 372 -23.82 -19.09 -12.89
CA TYR A 372 -22.97 -18.76 -14.03
C TYR A 372 -23.24 -17.35 -14.53
N ARG A 373 -22.24 -16.80 -15.19
CA ARG A 373 -22.29 -15.50 -15.87
C ARG A 373 -21.58 -15.61 -17.22
N THR A 374 -22.11 -14.94 -18.22
CA THR A 374 -21.44 -14.80 -19.52
C THR A 374 -20.27 -13.81 -19.36
N VAL A 375 -19.10 -14.21 -19.81
CA VAL A 375 -17.87 -13.39 -19.80
C VAL A 375 -17.27 -13.36 -21.20
N SER A 376 -16.27 -12.51 -21.41
CA SER A 376 -15.47 -12.52 -22.64
C SER A 376 -14.03 -12.28 -22.27
N VAL A 377 -13.30 -13.38 -22.00
CA VAL A 377 -11.94 -13.30 -21.49
C VAL A 377 -11.04 -14.27 -22.24
N ASN A 378 -9.91 -13.77 -22.72
CA ASN A 378 -8.82 -14.58 -23.21
C ASN A 378 -7.89 -14.91 -22.04
N LEU A 379 -7.89 -16.16 -21.59
CA LEU A 379 -7.03 -16.67 -20.51
C LEU A 379 -5.74 -17.31 -21.02
N ALA A 380 -5.46 -17.29 -22.33
CA ALA A 380 -4.15 -17.61 -22.90
C ALA A 380 -3.17 -16.41 -22.80
N GLN A 381 -3.64 -15.27 -22.31
CA GLN A 381 -2.83 -14.06 -22.13
C GLN A 381 -3.21 -13.33 -20.84
N TYR A 382 -2.26 -12.64 -20.22
CA TYR A 382 -2.47 -11.71 -19.12
C TYR A 382 -3.14 -10.40 -19.58
N ILE A 383 -3.25 -9.44 -18.67
CA ILE A 383 -3.90 -8.14 -18.92
C ILE A 383 -3.09 -7.22 -19.85
N ASP A 384 -1.78 -7.43 -19.93
CA ASP A 384 -0.83 -6.72 -20.81
C ASP A 384 -0.61 -7.42 -22.16
N GLY A 385 -1.29 -8.56 -22.41
CA GLY A 385 -1.14 -9.35 -23.64
C GLY A 385 0.00 -10.37 -23.62
N ILE A 386 0.80 -10.45 -22.55
CA ILE A 386 1.80 -11.51 -22.39
C ILE A 386 1.10 -12.87 -22.32
N THR A 387 1.67 -13.88 -22.98
CA THR A 387 1.09 -15.23 -23.01
C THR A 387 1.13 -15.89 -21.62
N SER A 388 0.00 -16.41 -21.16
CA SER A 388 -0.07 -17.22 -19.95
C SER A 388 0.32 -18.67 -20.24
N GLN A 389 0.96 -19.30 -19.27
CA GLN A 389 1.49 -20.65 -19.32
C GLN A 389 0.49 -21.67 -18.77
N GLU A 390 0.77 -22.96 -18.93
CA GLU A 390 -0.07 -24.01 -18.33
C GLU A 390 0.18 -24.18 -16.82
N SER A 391 1.32 -23.72 -16.32
CA SER A 391 1.60 -23.64 -14.88
C SER A 391 0.82 -22.54 -14.16
N ASP A 392 0.35 -21.53 -14.90
CA ASP A 392 -0.36 -20.38 -14.32
C ASP A 392 -1.67 -20.79 -13.68
N VAL A 393 -2.07 -20.05 -12.65
CA VAL A 393 -3.08 -20.49 -11.70
C VAL A 393 -4.39 -19.77 -11.94
N ILE A 394 -5.48 -20.54 -11.95
CA ILE A 394 -6.84 -20.01 -11.86
C ILE A 394 -7.28 -20.07 -10.40
N SER A 395 -7.47 -18.91 -9.77
CA SER A 395 -7.84 -18.78 -8.36
C SER A 395 -9.24 -18.19 -8.17
N LEU A 396 -9.85 -18.48 -7.03
CA LEU A 396 -11.15 -17.94 -6.59
C LEU A 396 -11.13 -17.86 -5.07
N GLN A 397 -11.52 -16.72 -4.52
CA GLN A 397 -11.63 -16.54 -3.08
C GLN A 397 -13.04 -16.93 -2.63
N VAL A 398 -13.09 -17.78 -1.61
CA VAL A 398 -14.34 -18.29 -1.03
C VAL A 398 -14.31 -18.15 0.49
N LYS A 399 -15.32 -17.49 1.04
CA LYS A 399 -15.53 -17.37 2.50
C LYS A 399 -16.90 -17.89 2.88
N GLY A 400 -16.99 -18.70 3.92
CA GLY A 400 -18.27 -19.21 4.42
C GLY A 400 -18.10 -20.35 5.43
N ALA A 401 -19.10 -20.55 6.28
CA ALA A 401 -19.09 -21.64 7.25
C ALA A 401 -19.27 -22.98 6.54
N THR A 402 -18.31 -23.91 6.74
CA THR A 402 -18.14 -25.09 5.89
C THR A 402 -18.77 -26.43 6.34
N PRO A 403 -19.46 -26.60 7.49
CA PRO A 403 -19.82 -27.95 7.95
C PRO A 403 -20.80 -28.68 7.02
N ASN A 404 -21.61 -27.94 6.26
CA ASN A 404 -22.56 -28.48 5.28
C ASN A 404 -22.08 -28.36 3.83
N LEU A 405 -20.89 -27.79 3.59
CA LEU A 405 -20.32 -27.72 2.25
C LEU A 405 -19.65 -29.07 1.92
N THR A 406 -19.95 -29.64 0.76
CA THR A 406 -19.32 -30.89 0.31
C THR A 406 -18.23 -30.60 -0.72
N SER A 407 -18.58 -29.85 -1.77
CA SER A 407 -17.65 -29.49 -2.82
C SER A 407 -18.04 -28.21 -3.55
N LEU A 408 -17.06 -27.60 -4.20
CA LEU A 408 -17.23 -26.52 -5.16
C LEU A 408 -16.48 -26.90 -6.44
N THR A 409 -17.14 -26.81 -7.58
CA THR A 409 -16.56 -27.08 -8.89
C THR A 409 -16.53 -25.80 -9.70
N LYS A 410 -15.35 -25.45 -10.22
CA LYS A 410 -15.18 -24.39 -11.21
C LYS A 410 -15.26 -24.98 -12.61
N ARG A 411 -15.98 -24.32 -13.51
CA ARG A 411 -15.95 -24.61 -14.95
C ARG A 411 -15.79 -23.31 -15.72
N LEU A 412 -14.92 -23.34 -16.73
CA LEU A 412 -14.69 -22.24 -17.65
C LEU A 412 -15.02 -22.73 -19.05
N TYR A 413 -16.13 -22.25 -19.60
CA TYR A 413 -16.61 -22.65 -20.92
C TYR A 413 -15.94 -21.81 -22.00
N SER A 414 -15.45 -22.49 -23.02
CA SER A 414 -14.83 -21.88 -24.22
C SER A 414 -15.78 -21.82 -25.42
N ASP A 415 -17.00 -22.35 -25.26
CA ASP A 415 -18.05 -22.30 -26.27
C ASP A 415 -19.41 -21.91 -25.69
N VAL A 416 -20.23 -21.27 -26.52
CA VAL A 416 -21.60 -20.87 -26.14
C VAL A 416 -22.52 -22.10 -26.06
N GLY A 417 -22.19 -23.16 -26.80
CA GLY A 417 -22.94 -24.42 -26.85
C GLY A 417 -22.84 -25.26 -25.57
N GLY A 418 -21.88 -24.95 -24.68
CA GLY A 418 -21.71 -25.64 -23.40
C GLY A 418 -21.03 -27.01 -23.51
N GLY A 419 -20.52 -27.38 -24.69
CA GLY A 419 -19.86 -28.66 -24.90
C GLY A 419 -18.36 -28.63 -24.58
N LYS A 420 -17.76 -27.45 -24.51
CA LYS A 420 -16.30 -27.26 -24.39
C LYS A 420 -15.93 -26.48 -23.15
N TYR A 421 -15.37 -27.13 -22.14
CA TYR A 421 -14.99 -26.46 -20.90
C TYR A 421 -13.82 -27.13 -20.18
N PHE A 422 -13.09 -26.31 -19.43
CA PHE A 422 -12.15 -26.75 -18.42
C PHE A 422 -12.87 -26.88 -17.08
N TRP A 423 -12.57 -27.91 -16.27
CA TRP A 423 -13.13 -27.99 -14.91
C TRP A 423 -12.18 -28.52 -13.85
N LYS A 424 -12.43 -28.08 -12.61
CA LYS A 424 -11.77 -28.58 -11.39
C LYS A 424 -12.76 -28.60 -10.23
N GLN A 425 -12.76 -29.68 -9.46
CA GLN A 425 -13.54 -29.81 -8.23
C GLN A 425 -12.64 -29.74 -7.00
N TYR A 426 -13.08 -28.97 -6.01
CA TYR A 426 -12.48 -28.84 -4.68
C TYR A 426 -13.41 -29.48 -3.66
N THR A 427 -12.85 -30.19 -2.68
CA THR A 427 -13.65 -30.92 -1.67
C THR A 427 -13.23 -30.53 -0.26
N VAL A 428 -14.19 -30.52 0.67
CA VAL A 428 -13.89 -30.24 2.08
C VAL A 428 -13.01 -31.33 2.70
N ALA A 429 -13.15 -32.58 2.25
CA ALA A 429 -12.31 -33.70 2.70
C ALA A 429 -10.85 -33.56 2.23
N GLY A 430 -10.61 -32.97 1.06
CA GLY A 430 -9.28 -32.73 0.51
C GLY A 430 -8.49 -31.62 1.22
N GLY A 431 -9.10 -30.89 2.16
CA GLY A 431 -8.43 -29.81 2.87
C GLY A 431 -8.33 -28.48 2.09
N ASP A 432 -8.91 -28.41 0.88
CA ASP A 432 -8.92 -27.21 0.03
C ASP A 432 -9.56 -25.98 0.70
N PHE A 433 -10.48 -26.23 1.64
CA PHE A 433 -11.15 -25.21 2.40
C PHE A 433 -10.50 -25.08 3.77
N LYS A 434 -10.09 -23.86 4.14
CA LYS A 434 -9.53 -23.59 5.47
C LYS A 434 -10.59 -23.92 6.53
N LYS A 435 -10.29 -24.87 7.41
CA LYS A 435 -11.12 -25.22 8.56
C LYS A 435 -11.08 -24.07 9.56
N SER A 436 -12.05 -23.15 9.53
CA SER A 436 -12.31 -22.33 10.71
C SER A 436 -13.79 -22.07 10.93
N THR A 437 -14.18 -22.12 12.21
CA THR A 437 -15.44 -21.63 12.77
C THR A 437 -15.59 -20.10 12.69
N THR A 438 -14.58 -19.39 12.15
CA THR A 438 -14.49 -17.92 12.11
C THR A 438 -14.61 -17.32 10.71
N GLY A 439 -14.81 -18.12 9.65
CA GLY A 439 -15.03 -17.61 8.30
C GLY A 439 -13.79 -16.95 7.68
N ALA A 440 -12.63 -17.62 7.71
CA ALA A 440 -11.47 -17.15 6.94
C ALA A 440 -11.70 -17.34 5.42
N TRP A 441 -11.07 -16.48 4.61
CA TRP A 441 -11.03 -16.66 3.16
C TRP A 441 -10.15 -17.87 2.79
N SER A 442 -10.73 -18.78 2.00
CA SER A 442 -10.04 -19.88 1.34
C SER A 442 -9.76 -19.48 -0.11
N GLU A 443 -8.51 -19.60 -0.51
CA GLU A 443 -8.08 -19.39 -1.89
C GLU A 443 -8.09 -20.74 -2.59
N LEU A 444 -9.10 -20.98 -3.43
CA LEU A 444 -9.17 -22.19 -4.25
C LEU A 444 -8.32 -21.93 -5.47
N SER A 445 -7.16 -22.56 -5.58
CA SER A 445 -6.20 -22.32 -6.67
C SER A 445 -5.83 -23.59 -7.40
N THR A 446 -5.72 -23.54 -8.73
CA THR A 446 -5.34 -24.70 -9.56
C THR A 446 -4.62 -24.23 -10.80
N ALA A 447 -3.50 -24.88 -11.15
CA ALA A 447 -2.77 -24.62 -12.39
C ALA A 447 -3.65 -24.95 -13.60
N LYS A 448 -3.53 -24.23 -14.70
CA LYS A 448 -4.26 -24.51 -15.95
C LYS A 448 -4.08 -25.96 -16.40
N SER A 449 -2.87 -26.51 -16.27
CA SER A 449 -2.53 -27.91 -16.56
C SER A 449 -3.34 -28.95 -15.78
N ASP A 450 -3.84 -28.57 -14.60
CA ASP A 450 -4.54 -29.47 -13.68
C ASP A 450 -6.06 -29.42 -13.83
N PHE A 451 -6.56 -28.60 -14.75
CA PHE A 451 -7.96 -28.64 -15.17
C PHE A 451 -8.19 -29.83 -16.08
N THR A 452 -9.32 -30.51 -15.88
CA THR A 452 -9.78 -31.52 -16.83
C THR A 452 -10.44 -30.84 -18.02
N ASP A 453 -9.96 -31.13 -19.22
CA ASP A 453 -10.58 -30.70 -20.48
C ASP A 453 -11.77 -31.60 -20.83
N ASN A 454 -12.90 -30.98 -21.13
CA ASN A 454 -14.03 -31.61 -21.77
C ASN A 454 -14.28 -30.96 -23.14
N GLY A 455 -14.23 -31.77 -24.20
CA GLY A 455 -14.69 -31.33 -25.53
C GLY A 455 -13.72 -30.45 -26.31
N THR A 456 -12.40 -30.52 -26.02
CA THR A 456 -11.35 -29.66 -26.62
C THR A 456 -11.60 -28.19 -26.35
N ALA A 457 -11.58 -27.85 -25.07
CA ALA A 457 -11.73 -26.49 -24.59
C ALA A 457 -10.52 -25.61 -24.96
N ASP A 458 -10.75 -24.30 -25.08
CA ASP A 458 -9.76 -23.33 -25.53
C ASP A 458 -9.66 -22.14 -24.56
N TRP A 459 -8.47 -21.91 -24.02
CA TRP A 459 -8.18 -20.79 -23.10
C TRP A 459 -8.30 -19.41 -23.77
N THR A 460 -8.23 -19.32 -25.10
CA THR A 460 -8.25 -18.04 -25.82
C THR A 460 -9.62 -17.35 -25.84
N ALA A 461 -10.69 -18.10 -25.57
CA ALA A 461 -12.06 -17.63 -25.76
C ALA A 461 -13.01 -18.13 -24.65
N ILE A 462 -12.73 -17.80 -23.39
CA ILE A 462 -13.67 -18.12 -22.31
C ILE A 462 -14.90 -17.21 -22.40
N VAL A 463 -16.06 -17.84 -22.56
CA VAL A 463 -17.35 -17.17 -22.77
C VAL A 463 -18.29 -17.26 -21.57
N ARG A 464 -18.00 -18.16 -20.62
CA ARG A 464 -18.83 -18.31 -19.42
C ARG A 464 -18.02 -18.86 -18.26
N GLU A 465 -18.12 -18.18 -17.13
CA GLU A 465 -17.74 -18.74 -15.84
C GLU A 465 -18.92 -19.49 -15.22
N TYR A 466 -18.64 -20.60 -14.57
CA TYR A 466 -19.67 -21.46 -13.99
C TYR A 466 -19.14 -22.09 -12.71
N ILE A 467 -19.93 -21.97 -11.65
CA ILE A 467 -19.62 -22.51 -10.33
C ILE A 467 -20.75 -23.44 -9.91
N GLN A 468 -20.41 -24.67 -9.55
CA GLN A 468 -21.34 -25.65 -8.99
C GLN A 468 -20.97 -25.93 -7.54
N ILE A 469 -21.94 -25.80 -6.65
CA ILE A 469 -21.78 -25.99 -5.21
C ILE A 469 -22.67 -27.15 -4.76
N VAL A 470 -22.11 -28.10 -4.01
CA VAL A 470 -22.85 -29.24 -3.46
C VAL A 470 -22.86 -29.13 -1.95
N THR A 471 -24.04 -29.19 -1.34
CA THR A 471 -24.22 -29.10 0.11
C THR A 471 -25.04 -30.25 0.68
N THR A 472 -24.80 -30.56 1.96
CA THR A 472 -25.61 -31.48 2.78
C THR A 472 -26.63 -30.76 3.67
N GLY A 473 -26.68 -29.43 3.60
CA GLY A 473 -27.54 -28.56 4.41
C GLY A 473 -27.38 -27.10 4.02
N SER A 474 -27.99 -26.20 4.79
CA SER A 474 -27.92 -24.76 4.50
C SER A 474 -26.48 -24.22 4.67
N VAL A 475 -26.07 -23.36 3.74
CA VAL A 475 -24.75 -22.73 3.68
C VAL A 475 -24.89 -21.29 3.17
N VAL A 476 -24.08 -20.38 3.71
CA VAL A 476 -23.87 -19.04 3.13
C VAL A 476 -22.41 -18.94 2.73
N LEU A 477 -22.18 -18.62 1.46
CA LEU A 477 -20.85 -18.38 0.89
C LEU A 477 -20.74 -16.95 0.37
N TYR A 478 -19.52 -16.45 0.35
CA TYR A 478 -19.11 -15.19 -0.27
C TYR A 478 -18.01 -15.53 -1.27
N LEU A 479 -18.19 -15.11 -2.51
CA LEU A 479 -17.28 -15.34 -3.63
C LEU A 479 -16.68 -14.00 -4.04
N ASP A 480 -15.37 -14.00 -4.27
CA ASP A 480 -14.61 -12.81 -4.65
C ASP A 480 -13.34 -13.19 -5.42
N ASP A 481 -12.71 -12.23 -6.10
CA ASP A 481 -11.40 -12.34 -6.77
C ASP A 481 -11.25 -13.63 -7.60
N PHE A 482 -12.09 -13.82 -8.63
CA PHE A 482 -11.93 -14.91 -9.60
C PHE A 482 -11.00 -14.45 -10.72
N CYS A 483 -9.80 -15.01 -10.78
CA CYS A 483 -8.77 -14.53 -11.70
C CYS A 483 -7.83 -15.63 -12.21
N LEU A 484 -7.09 -15.28 -13.27
CA LEU A 484 -5.86 -15.93 -13.70
C LEU A 484 -4.68 -15.17 -13.09
N GLU A 485 -3.81 -15.87 -12.39
CA GLU A 485 -2.63 -15.34 -11.72
C GLU A 485 -1.37 -15.99 -12.30
N GLU A 486 -0.29 -15.23 -12.40
CA GLU A 486 1.02 -15.80 -12.71
C GLU A 486 1.45 -16.70 -11.57
N ALA A 487 1.67 -17.97 -11.88
CA ALA A 487 2.25 -18.87 -10.91
C ALA A 487 3.73 -18.53 -10.77
N GLY A 488 4.24 -18.54 -9.54
CA GLY A 488 5.68 -18.64 -9.34
C GLY A 488 6.16 -19.89 -10.06
N LEU A 489 6.92 -19.72 -11.14
CA LEU A 489 7.38 -20.84 -11.95
C LEU A 489 8.27 -21.73 -11.09
N GLN A 490 7.80 -22.96 -10.89
CA GLN A 490 8.43 -23.92 -10.01
C GLN A 490 8.48 -25.32 -10.63
N LEU A 491 9.45 -26.11 -10.21
CA LEU A 491 9.52 -27.54 -10.44
C LEU A 491 9.70 -28.22 -9.08
N ILE A 492 8.71 -28.99 -8.65
CA ILE A 492 8.80 -29.76 -7.41
C ILE A 492 9.81 -30.89 -7.64
N LEU A 493 10.86 -30.91 -6.83
CA LEU A 493 11.92 -31.92 -6.91
C LEU A 493 11.66 -33.04 -5.91
N SER A 494 11.21 -32.70 -4.69
CA SER A 494 10.81 -33.65 -3.65
C SER A 494 9.81 -33.03 -2.69
N THR A 495 8.72 -33.75 -2.42
CA THR A 495 7.71 -33.35 -1.42
C THR A 495 8.05 -33.85 -0.01
N MET A 496 9.06 -34.72 0.13
CA MET A 496 9.48 -35.34 1.40
C MET A 496 8.41 -36.22 2.04
N GLU A 497 7.55 -36.80 1.20
CA GLU A 497 6.43 -37.64 1.62
C GLU A 497 6.78 -39.13 1.71
N THR A 498 5.98 -39.88 2.47
CA THR A 498 6.23 -41.31 2.75
C THR A 498 6.16 -42.22 1.52
N ASP A 499 5.61 -41.75 0.41
CA ASP A 499 5.62 -42.42 -0.90
C ASP A 499 6.93 -42.21 -1.67
N GLU A 500 7.81 -41.31 -1.22
CA GLU A 500 9.17 -41.14 -1.72
C GLU A 500 10.16 -42.11 -1.05
N VAL A 501 11.14 -42.59 -1.82
CA VAL A 501 12.19 -43.48 -1.29
C VAL A 501 13.41 -42.67 -0.88
N TRP A 502 13.58 -42.47 0.43
CA TRP A 502 14.75 -41.83 1.03
C TRP A 502 15.66 -42.85 1.70
N THR A 503 16.97 -42.76 1.41
CA THR A 503 18.00 -43.59 2.03
C THR A 503 18.84 -42.77 2.99
N TYR A 504 19.16 -43.35 4.15
CA TYR A 504 19.88 -42.68 5.23
C TYR A 504 21.25 -43.35 5.42
N GLY A 505 22.32 -42.56 5.47
CA GLY A 505 23.70 -43.05 5.47
C GLY A 505 24.09 -43.96 6.64
N THR A 506 23.26 -44.07 7.69
CA THR A 506 23.41 -45.07 8.75
C THR A 506 22.03 -45.50 9.26
N ALA A 507 21.84 -46.79 9.56
CA ALA A 507 20.58 -47.30 10.11
C ALA A 507 20.17 -46.54 11.39
N GLY A 508 18.92 -46.07 11.43
CA GLY A 508 18.35 -45.31 12.56
C GLY A 508 18.77 -43.84 12.66
N SER A 509 19.48 -43.31 11.66
CA SER A 509 19.90 -41.90 11.64
C SER A 509 18.90 -40.94 10.99
N GLY A 510 17.77 -41.42 10.49
CA GLY A 510 16.73 -40.57 9.91
C GLY A 510 15.41 -41.30 9.65
N GLY A 511 14.43 -40.57 9.14
CA GLY A 511 13.10 -41.09 8.81
C GLY A 511 12.12 -39.97 8.47
N PHE A 512 10.83 -40.31 8.40
CA PHE A 512 9.74 -39.35 8.21
C PHE A 512 9.17 -38.87 9.55
N ASN A 513 8.69 -37.63 9.58
CA ASN A 513 8.12 -36.98 10.75
C ASN A 513 6.78 -36.30 10.39
N THR A 514 5.75 -36.55 11.20
CA THR A 514 4.37 -36.04 11.02
C THR A 514 4.06 -34.83 11.91
N ASN A 515 5.03 -34.33 12.68
CA ASN A 515 4.79 -33.20 13.56
C ASN A 515 4.62 -31.91 12.74
N LYS A 516 3.44 -31.28 12.84
CA LYS A 516 3.08 -30.04 12.14
C LYS A 516 3.98 -28.84 12.42
N ASN A 517 4.68 -28.82 13.55
CA ASN A 517 5.67 -27.77 13.86
C ASN A 517 7.01 -27.98 13.13
N ARG A 518 7.14 -29.08 12.39
CA ARG A 518 8.37 -29.53 11.74
C ARG A 518 8.17 -29.86 10.26
N LEU A 519 7.11 -29.35 9.65
CA LEU A 519 6.80 -29.47 8.23
C LEU A 519 6.25 -28.13 7.72
N SER A 520 6.40 -27.90 6.42
CA SER A 520 6.03 -26.69 5.68
C SER A 520 4.92 -26.94 4.67
N ALA A 521 4.87 -28.15 4.10
CA ALA A 521 3.86 -28.60 3.16
C ALA A 521 3.50 -30.07 3.45
N GLY A 522 2.38 -30.52 2.87
CA GLY A 522 1.99 -31.94 2.90
C GLY A 522 1.74 -32.53 4.30
N ASP A 523 2.01 -33.83 4.43
CA ASP A 523 1.73 -34.66 5.62
C ASP A 523 2.99 -35.01 6.40
N THR A 524 4.16 -35.06 5.75
CA THR A 524 5.43 -35.43 6.39
C THR A 524 6.63 -34.59 5.95
N SER A 525 7.64 -34.54 6.83
CA SER A 525 8.99 -34.06 6.49
C SER A 525 10.01 -35.17 6.76
N ILE A 526 11.17 -35.13 6.09
CA ILE A 526 12.27 -36.02 6.45
C ILE A 526 13.11 -35.40 7.59
N TYR A 527 13.72 -36.24 8.41
CA TYR A 527 14.65 -35.80 9.45
C TYR A 527 15.94 -36.60 9.45
N LEU A 528 17.02 -35.94 9.88
CA LEU A 528 18.30 -36.53 10.23
C LEU A 528 18.58 -36.32 11.72
N LYS A 529 18.76 -37.42 12.45
CA LYS A 529 19.18 -37.44 13.86
C LYS A 529 20.66 -37.78 13.95
N ILE A 530 21.41 -36.86 14.54
CA ILE A 530 22.87 -36.80 14.44
C ILE A 530 23.46 -36.89 15.86
N PRO A 531 23.84 -38.10 16.31
CA PRO A 531 24.21 -38.35 17.69
C PRO A 531 25.67 -38.04 18.04
N ARG A 532 26.54 -37.80 17.05
CA ARG A 532 27.97 -37.58 17.27
C ARG A 532 28.58 -36.72 16.18
N SER A 533 29.68 -36.04 16.48
CA SER A 533 30.52 -35.24 15.56
C SER A 533 31.04 -36.07 14.37
N ARG A 534 30.15 -36.25 13.38
CA ARG A 534 30.33 -36.90 12.07
C ARG A 534 29.33 -36.29 11.10
N GLU A 535 29.48 -36.65 9.83
CA GLU A 535 28.53 -36.30 8.77
C GLU A 535 27.49 -37.40 8.64
N TYR A 536 26.25 -37.00 8.45
CA TYR A 536 25.11 -37.89 8.22
C TYR A 536 24.36 -37.41 6.99
N THR A 537 23.90 -38.35 6.19
CA THR A 537 23.28 -38.08 4.89
C THR A 537 21.88 -38.66 4.81
N ALA A 538 21.01 -37.94 4.11
CA ALA A 538 19.75 -38.43 3.58
C ALA A 538 19.78 -38.16 2.07
N TYR A 539 19.62 -39.20 1.26
CA TYR A 539 19.64 -39.06 -0.19
C TYR A 539 18.47 -39.78 -0.86
N ARG A 540 18.09 -39.26 -2.01
CA ARG A 540 17.06 -39.80 -2.89
C ARG A 540 17.64 -39.91 -4.29
N SER A 541 17.62 -41.11 -4.85
CA SER A 541 17.93 -41.34 -6.26
C SER A 541 16.61 -41.31 -7.06
N LEU A 542 16.65 -40.67 -8.23
CA LEU A 542 15.54 -40.56 -9.14
C LEU A 542 15.60 -41.73 -10.14
N GLY A 543 14.47 -42.40 -10.34
CA GLY A 543 14.37 -43.46 -11.35
C GLY A 543 14.48 -42.96 -12.80
N ALA A 544 14.27 -41.66 -13.02
CA ALA A 544 14.45 -40.97 -14.29
C ALA A 544 15.08 -39.59 -14.03
N SER A 545 15.84 -39.07 -15.00
CA SER A 545 16.47 -37.76 -14.85
C SER A 545 15.43 -36.63 -14.81
N ALA A 546 15.56 -35.73 -13.85
CA ALA A 546 14.87 -34.45 -13.80
C ALA A 546 15.67 -33.39 -14.58
N ASN A 547 14.96 -32.57 -15.36
CA ASN A 547 15.59 -31.48 -16.09
C ASN A 547 15.45 -30.16 -15.33
N LEU A 548 16.51 -29.72 -14.64
CA LEU A 548 16.53 -28.45 -13.89
C LEU A 548 16.92 -27.24 -14.76
N ASN A 549 17.13 -27.43 -16.07
CA ASN A 549 17.12 -26.34 -17.04
C ASN A 549 15.70 -25.94 -17.42
N GLN A 550 14.67 -26.57 -16.84
CA GLN A 550 13.27 -26.28 -17.10
C GLN A 550 12.44 -26.25 -15.81
N PHE A 551 11.40 -25.42 -15.79
CA PHE A 551 10.35 -25.49 -14.78
C PHE A 551 9.34 -26.60 -15.10
N GLY A 552 8.37 -26.85 -14.22
CA GLY A 552 7.36 -27.90 -14.43
C GLY A 552 6.55 -27.74 -15.73
N GLY A 553 6.42 -26.51 -16.25
CA GLY A 553 5.77 -26.21 -17.53
C GLY A 553 6.67 -26.32 -18.77
N GLY A 554 7.96 -26.61 -18.60
CA GLY A 554 8.94 -26.73 -19.68
C GLY A 554 9.68 -25.43 -20.05
N GLU A 555 9.35 -24.31 -19.41
CA GLU A 555 10.02 -23.02 -19.58
C GLU A 555 11.48 -23.11 -19.12
N ALA A 556 12.37 -22.45 -19.84
CA ALA A 556 13.79 -22.44 -19.48
C ALA A 556 14.00 -21.85 -18.07
N SER A 557 14.89 -22.50 -17.31
CA SER A 557 15.42 -22.02 -16.05
C SER A 557 16.89 -21.64 -16.23
N GLY A 558 17.23 -20.39 -15.87
CA GLY A 558 18.58 -19.83 -15.93
C GLY A 558 19.36 -19.99 -14.62
N GLU A 559 20.63 -19.61 -14.63
CA GLU A 559 21.52 -19.77 -13.47
C GLU A 559 21.13 -18.90 -12.25
N ASP A 560 20.38 -17.82 -12.46
CA ASP A 560 19.90 -16.97 -11.37
C ASP A 560 18.76 -17.62 -10.56
N ASP A 561 18.04 -18.60 -11.14
CA ASP A 561 16.92 -19.28 -10.51
C ASP A 561 17.33 -20.07 -9.25
N PHE A 562 16.39 -20.23 -8.32
CA PHE A 562 16.66 -20.74 -6.99
C PHE A 562 16.31 -22.22 -6.83
N ILE A 563 17.21 -22.99 -6.23
CA ILE A 563 16.87 -24.25 -5.55
C ILE A 563 16.48 -23.93 -4.12
N CYS A 564 15.24 -24.28 -3.77
CA CYS A 564 14.60 -23.94 -2.52
C CYS A 564 14.29 -25.20 -1.70
N PHE A 565 14.47 -25.11 -0.38
CA PHE A 565 13.97 -26.12 0.54
C PHE A 565 13.70 -25.53 1.92
N TRP A 566 12.77 -26.13 2.66
CA TRP A 566 12.51 -25.75 4.03
C TRP A 566 13.41 -26.52 4.99
N LEU A 567 13.93 -25.82 5.99
CA LEU A 567 14.91 -26.32 6.96
C LEU A 567 14.46 -25.99 8.38
N SER A 568 14.51 -26.96 9.29
CA SER A 568 14.33 -26.75 10.73
C SER A 568 15.27 -27.60 11.57
N TRP A 569 15.54 -27.17 12.81
CA TRP A 569 16.51 -27.85 13.68
C TRP A 569 16.13 -27.81 15.16
N THR A 570 16.72 -28.69 15.96
CA THR A 570 16.54 -28.70 17.43
C THR A 570 17.56 -27.82 18.16
N TYR A 571 18.85 -27.95 17.86
CA TYR A 571 19.94 -27.28 18.58
C TYR A 571 20.91 -26.58 17.62
N PHE A 572 20.74 -25.26 17.46
CA PHE A 572 21.47 -24.49 16.44
C PHE A 572 22.99 -24.49 16.65
N GLN A 573 23.44 -24.44 17.91
CA GLN A 573 24.86 -24.36 18.27
C GLN A 573 25.68 -25.57 17.79
N TYR A 574 25.02 -26.69 17.51
CA TYR A 574 25.69 -27.92 17.07
C TYR A 574 25.73 -28.08 15.56
N ILE A 575 25.12 -27.18 14.79
CA ILE A 575 25.24 -27.20 13.33
C ILE A 575 26.62 -26.69 12.97
N ARG A 576 27.43 -27.52 12.29
CA ARG A 576 28.68 -27.08 11.66
C ARG A 576 28.36 -26.59 10.26
N THR A 577 27.84 -27.49 9.43
CA THR A 577 27.44 -27.21 8.05
C THR A 577 26.24 -28.08 7.66
N ILE A 578 25.46 -27.59 6.71
CA ILE A 578 24.43 -28.35 6.00
C ILE A 578 24.73 -28.20 4.52
N LYS A 579 24.82 -29.30 3.78
CA LYS A 579 25.04 -29.29 2.33
C LYS A 579 23.83 -29.84 1.61
N LEU A 580 23.55 -29.26 0.45
CA LEU A 580 22.71 -29.86 -0.57
C LEU A 580 23.59 -30.25 -1.75
N ARG A 581 23.50 -31.51 -2.17
CA ARG A 581 24.13 -32.02 -3.38
C ARG A 581 23.08 -32.47 -4.37
N ILE A 582 23.32 -32.19 -5.64
CA ILE A 582 22.46 -32.54 -6.77
C ILE A 582 23.30 -33.34 -7.76
N ASP A 583 23.06 -34.65 -7.83
CA ASP A 583 23.79 -35.58 -8.69
C ASP A 583 23.26 -35.51 -10.11
N VAL A 584 24.17 -35.53 -11.09
CA VAL A 584 23.85 -35.44 -12.53
C VAL A 584 24.44 -36.60 -13.34
N ASN A 585 24.94 -37.64 -12.66
CA ASN A 585 25.63 -38.76 -13.28
C ASN A 585 25.00 -40.13 -13.03
N THR A 586 25.39 -40.81 -11.95
CA THR A 586 24.94 -42.17 -11.59
C THR A 586 24.12 -42.25 -10.30
N GLY A 587 23.97 -41.15 -9.55
CA GLY A 587 23.11 -41.06 -8.36
C GLY A 587 23.84 -41.54 -7.11
N ASP A 588 25.16 -41.68 -7.20
CA ASP A 588 26.06 -42.12 -6.14
C ASP A 588 26.78 -40.97 -5.44
N PHE A 589 26.63 -39.74 -5.94
CA PHE A 589 27.25 -38.52 -5.43
C PHE A 589 28.78 -38.61 -5.32
N ALA A 590 29.41 -39.49 -6.11
CA ALA A 590 30.84 -39.79 -6.00
C ALA A 590 31.68 -39.11 -7.09
N THR A 591 31.10 -38.91 -8.27
CA THR A 591 31.87 -38.58 -9.48
C THR A 591 31.49 -37.26 -10.13
N ASP A 592 30.22 -36.86 -10.05
CA ASP A 592 29.76 -35.63 -10.70
C ASP A 592 28.44 -35.08 -10.11
N TYR A 593 28.52 -33.95 -9.41
CA TYR A 593 27.39 -33.34 -8.72
C TYR A 593 27.61 -31.84 -8.48
N TYR A 594 26.52 -31.10 -8.34
CA TYR A 594 26.52 -29.73 -7.83
C TYR A 594 26.44 -29.75 -6.30
N GLU A 595 27.21 -28.92 -5.61
CA GLU A 595 27.21 -28.80 -4.15
C GLU A 595 27.06 -27.34 -3.71
N TYR A 596 26.20 -27.11 -2.72
CA TYR A 596 26.17 -25.88 -1.97
C TYR A 596 26.27 -26.17 -0.46
N GLU A 597 27.07 -25.38 0.25
CA GLU A 597 27.31 -25.52 1.69
C GLU A 597 26.75 -24.31 2.46
N LEU A 598 25.80 -24.57 3.35
CA LEU A 598 25.31 -23.62 4.35
C LEU A 598 26.14 -23.75 5.63
N THR A 599 26.85 -22.67 5.96
CA THR A 599 27.48 -22.50 7.26
C THR A 599 26.48 -22.06 8.32
N GLN A 600 26.81 -22.29 9.60
CA GLN A 600 26.00 -21.80 10.71
C GLN A 600 25.74 -20.29 10.63
N THR A 601 26.73 -19.48 10.22
CA THR A 601 26.58 -18.02 10.08
C THR A 601 25.57 -17.64 8.99
N GLN A 602 25.60 -18.32 7.84
CA GLN A 602 24.63 -18.06 6.76
C GLN A 602 23.21 -18.38 7.21
N ILE A 603 23.00 -19.49 7.94
CA ILE A 603 21.66 -19.82 8.46
C ILE A 603 21.17 -18.75 9.45
N ALA A 604 22.05 -18.22 10.30
CA ALA A 604 21.69 -17.13 11.21
C ALA A 604 21.30 -15.83 10.48
N ASN A 605 21.97 -15.54 9.35
CA ASN A 605 21.64 -14.40 8.49
C ASN A 605 20.27 -14.57 7.83
N LEU A 606 19.95 -15.76 7.33
CA LEU A 606 18.66 -16.04 6.67
C LEU A 606 17.44 -15.79 7.58
N ILE A 607 17.59 -15.93 8.90
CA ILE A 607 16.52 -15.63 9.87
C ILE A 607 16.66 -14.26 10.54
N ASN A 608 17.53 -13.37 10.03
CA ASN A 608 17.80 -12.03 10.57
C ASN A 608 18.20 -12.03 12.07
N MET A 609 18.97 -13.04 12.51
CA MET A 609 19.42 -13.18 13.90
C MET A 609 20.95 -13.23 14.04
N SER A 610 21.68 -12.68 13.08
CA SER A 610 23.15 -12.58 13.11
C SER A 610 23.66 -11.97 14.41
N GLY A 611 24.68 -12.58 15.02
CA GLY A 611 25.27 -12.12 16.29
C GLY A 611 24.46 -12.42 17.55
N ARG A 612 23.28 -13.04 17.45
CA ARG A 612 22.51 -13.52 18.62
C ARG A 612 23.12 -14.82 19.17
N ALA A 613 22.92 -15.06 20.47
CA ALA A 613 23.38 -16.29 21.11
C ALA A 613 22.71 -17.53 20.49
N ALA A 614 23.50 -18.56 20.15
CA ALA A 614 23.04 -19.76 19.44
C ALA A 614 21.87 -20.51 20.12
N SER A 615 21.74 -20.41 21.44
CA SER A 615 20.60 -20.98 22.18
C SER A 615 19.25 -20.35 21.79
N LEU A 616 19.23 -19.06 21.43
CA LEU A 616 18.01 -18.36 21.00
C LEU A 616 17.58 -18.72 19.57
N LEU A 617 18.50 -19.25 18.77
CA LEU A 617 18.25 -19.72 17.40
C LEU A 617 17.78 -21.18 17.36
N SER A 618 17.79 -21.90 18.48
CA SER A 618 17.34 -23.29 18.55
C SER A 618 15.82 -23.42 18.33
N ASN A 619 15.36 -24.53 17.73
CA ASN A 619 13.94 -24.77 17.41
C ASN A 619 13.33 -23.75 16.45
N LYS A 620 14.13 -23.19 15.55
CA LYS A 620 13.67 -22.31 14.48
C LYS A 620 13.57 -23.09 13.16
N SER A 621 13.02 -22.41 12.16
CA SER A 621 12.90 -22.88 10.80
C SER A 621 13.12 -21.73 9.83
N VAL A 622 13.50 -22.05 8.61
CA VAL A 622 13.74 -21.10 7.53
C VAL A 622 13.52 -21.78 6.19
N THR A 623 13.04 -21.04 5.19
CA THR A 623 13.13 -21.46 3.80
C THR A 623 14.49 -21.00 3.27
N VAL A 624 15.28 -21.95 2.78
CA VAL A 624 16.56 -21.69 2.14
C VAL A 624 16.31 -21.52 0.66
N GLU A 625 16.92 -20.49 0.06
CA GLU A 625 16.91 -20.24 -1.38
C GLU A 625 18.36 -20.09 -1.85
N ILE A 626 18.75 -20.85 -2.87
CA ILE A 626 20.14 -20.92 -3.37
C ILE A 626 20.10 -20.74 -4.87
N ALA A 627 20.75 -19.71 -5.43
CA ALA A 627 20.79 -19.55 -6.88
C ALA A 627 21.57 -20.73 -7.50
N LYS A 628 21.16 -21.22 -8.67
CA LYS A 628 21.90 -22.29 -9.37
C LYS A 628 23.36 -21.89 -9.61
N ALA A 629 23.61 -20.62 -9.91
CA ALA A 629 24.94 -20.03 -10.07
C ALA A 629 25.84 -20.18 -8.83
N ASP A 630 25.26 -20.27 -7.63
CA ASP A 630 26.00 -20.38 -6.37
C ASP A 630 26.47 -21.81 -6.08
N PHE A 631 25.93 -22.82 -6.78
CA PHE A 631 26.39 -24.20 -6.62
C PHE A 631 27.77 -24.39 -7.24
N THR A 632 28.66 -25.00 -6.47
CA THR A 632 29.96 -25.43 -6.97
C THR A 632 29.82 -26.78 -7.65
N ARG A 633 30.22 -26.89 -8.91
CA ARG A 633 30.27 -28.18 -9.61
C ARG A 633 31.51 -28.97 -9.20
N VAL A 634 31.32 -30.22 -8.77
CA VAL A 634 32.38 -31.17 -8.42
C VAL A 634 32.28 -32.37 -9.35
N GLY A 635 33.26 -32.57 -10.24
CA GLY A 635 33.28 -33.72 -11.16
C GLY A 635 33.64 -33.39 -12.60
N VAL A 636 33.23 -34.27 -13.53
CA VAL A 636 33.53 -34.17 -14.97
C VAL A 636 32.49 -33.31 -15.68
N THR A 637 32.92 -32.23 -16.35
CA THR A 637 32.01 -31.25 -16.97
C THR A 637 31.47 -31.63 -18.36
N ALA A 638 31.94 -32.72 -18.97
CA ALA A 638 31.58 -33.06 -20.34
C ALA A 638 30.22 -33.80 -20.43
N GLY A 639 29.23 -33.14 -21.04
CA GLY A 639 27.94 -33.76 -21.41
C GLY A 639 26.94 -33.95 -20.26
N LYS A 640 27.20 -33.38 -19.08
CA LYS A 640 26.37 -33.46 -17.88
C LYS A 640 26.13 -32.08 -17.29
N ASP A 641 24.88 -31.71 -17.10
CA ASP A 641 24.45 -30.42 -16.57
C ASP A 641 23.17 -30.58 -15.73
N TRP A 642 22.54 -29.46 -15.37
CA TRP A 642 21.25 -29.42 -14.68
C TRP A 642 20.15 -30.25 -15.36
N SER A 643 20.22 -30.50 -16.68
CA SER A 643 19.24 -31.32 -17.39
C SER A 643 19.33 -32.83 -17.11
N THR A 644 20.47 -33.26 -16.55
CA THR A 644 20.78 -34.68 -16.29
C THR A 644 20.67 -35.05 -14.81
N THR A 645 19.95 -34.26 -14.01
CA THR A 645 19.83 -34.47 -12.57
C THR A 645 19.13 -35.78 -12.25
N ILE A 646 19.71 -36.61 -11.38
CA ILE A 646 19.20 -37.95 -11.05
C ILE A 646 19.23 -38.26 -9.55
N GLY A 647 19.56 -37.29 -8.70
CA GLY A 647 19.47 -37.48 -7.26
C GLY A 647 19.72 -36.22 -6.45
N TYR A 648 19.24 -36.24 -5.21
CA TYR A 648 19.44 -35.19 -4.22
C TYR A 648 20.01 -35.80 -2.92
N GLU A 649 21.00 -35.15 -2.31
CA GLU A 649 21.56 -35.56 -1.02
C GLU A 649 21.64 -34.34 -0.08
N PHE A 650 21.06 -34.48 1.10
CA PHE A 650 21.32 -33.60 2.23
C PHE A 650 22.41 -34.20 3.10
N LEU A 651 23.45 -33.44 3.40
CA LEU A 651 24.53 -33.82 4.29
C LEU A 651 24.61 -32.83 5.45
N VAL A 652 24.53 -33.33 6.68
CA VAL A 652 24.62 -32.49 7.88
C VAL A 652 25.84 -32.87 8.69
N ALA A 653 26.71 -31.89 8.93
CA ALA A 653 27.84 -32.03 9.83
C ALA A 653 27.54 -31.35 11.17
N THR A 654 27.87 -32.03 12.26
CA THR A 654 27.63 -31.52 13.62
C THR A 654 28.91 -31.37 14.43
N THR A 655 28.90 -30.47 15.40
CA THR A 655 29.89 -30.41 16.49
C THR A 655 29.40 -31.10 17.78
N ALA A 656 28.20 -31.70 17.77
CA ALA A 656 27.62 -32.36 18.94
C ALA A 656 28.47 -33.53 19.46
N SER A 657 28.51 -33.68 20.79
CA SER A 657 29.09 -34.86 21.46
C SER A 657 28.09 -36.02 21.52
N ALA A 658 28.57 -37.23 21.80
CA ALA A 658 27.79 -38.48 21.78
C ALA A 658 26.47 -38.49 22.60
N TRP A 659 26.31 -37.55 23.52
CA TRP A 659 25.19 -37.48 24.47
C TRP A 659 24.11 -36.47 24.08
N LEU A 660 24.34 -35.65 23.05
CA LEU A 660 23.43 -34.61 22.58
C LEU A 660 23.12 -34.84 21.10
N ASN A 661 21.84 -34.94 20.78
CA ASN A 661 21.40 -35.21 19.41
C ASN A 661 20.96 -33.92 18.73
N LEU A 662 21.67 -33.51 17.69
CA LEU A 662 21.13 -32.55 16.72
C LEU A 662 20.12 -33.30 15.85
N THR A 663 18.91 -32.78 15.72
CA THR A 663 17.95 -33.23 14.71
C THR A 663 17.69 -32.09 13.75
N VAL A 664 17.82 -32.37 12.46
CA VAL A 664 17.51 -31.45 11.37
C VAL A 664 16.37 -32.03 10.54
N TYR A 665 15.45 -31.19 10.12
CA TYR A 665 14.27 -31.54 9.33
C TYR A 665 14.35 -30.81 7.99
N PHE A 666 14.02 -31.50 6.92
CA PHE A 666 13.97 -30.97 5.55
C PHE A 666 12.59 -31.22 4.97
N ASP A 667 12.09 -30.25 4.23
CA ASP A 667 10.79 -30.33 3.57
C ASP A 667 10.78 -29.51 2.28
N ASN A 668 9.86 -29.82 1.36
CA ASN A 668 9.52 -29.06 0.17
C ASN A 668 10.74 -28.62 -0.69
N LEU A 669 11.50 -29.57 -1.24
CA LEU A 669 12.60 -29.29 -2.16
C LEU A 669 12.05 -29.00 -3.56
N HIS A 670 12.31 -27.81 -4.09
CA HIS A 670 11.81 -27.38 -5.40
C HIS A 670 12.77 -26.40 -6.07
N LEU A 671 12.72 -26.31 -7.40
CA LEU A 671 13.30 -25.24 -8.19
C LEU A 671 12.25 -24.13 -8.32
N ARG A 672 12.65 -22.85 -8.18
CA ARG A 672 11.80 -21.67 -8.27
C ARG A 672 12.46 -20.60 -9.13
N ARG A 673 11.69 -19.89 -9.95
CA ARG A 673 12.19 -18.78 -10.75
C ARG A 673 12.69 -17.63 -9.87
N ALA A 674 13.80 -17.01 -10.26
CA ALA A 674 14.38 -15.88 -9.55
C ALA A 674 13.60 -14.58 -9.72
N THR A 675 12.94 -14.41 -10.86
CA THR A 675 12.10 -13.24 -11.11
C THR A 675 10.75 -13.38 -10.42
N GLY A 676 10.22 -12.27 -9.90
CA GLY A 676 8.97 -12.26 -9.14
C GLY A 676 9.22 -12.05 -7.66
N LEU A 677 8.28 -11.37 -7.00
CA LEU A 677 8.41 -10.94 -5.62
C LEU A 677 7.72 -11.93 -4.68
N THR A 678 8.36 -12.24 -3.56
CA THR A 678 7.81 -13.14 -2.52
C THR A 678 7.82 -12.48 -1.16
N GLY A 679 6.63 -12.39 -0.54
CA GLY A 679 6.46 -11.75 0.77
C GLY A 679 5.48 -10.60 0.74
N ILE A 680 5.49 -9.78 1.79
CA ILE A 680 4.60 -8.63 1.94
C ILE A 680 5.36 -7.38 1.51
N TYR A 681 4.81 -6.62 0.56
CA TYR A 681 5.43 -5.46 -0.06
C TYR A 681 4.53 -4.22 -0.03
N GLN A 682 5.15 -3.04 -0.07
CA GLN A 682 4.48 -1.74 -0.23
C GLN A 682 5.29 -0.82 -1.13
N TRP A 683 4.62 0.11 -1.80
CA TRP A 683 5.22 1.10 -2.70
C TRP A 683 4.85 2.53 -2.31
N CYS A 684 5.76 3.47 -2.56
CA CYS A 684 5.47 4.91 -2.54
C CYS A 684 6.15 5.60 -3.73
N CYS A 685 5.74 6.84 -4.02
CA CYS A 685 6.24 7.66 -5.13
C CYS A 685 6.89 8.93 -4.59
N LEU A 686 7.88 9.45 -5.32
CA LEU A 686 8.52 10.75 -5.10
C LEU A 686 8.67 11.44 -6.46
N PHE A 687 8.43 12.75 -6.52
CA PHE A 687 8.66 13.53 -7.73
C PHE A 687 10.04 14.15 -7.73
N ARG A 688 10.68 14.20 -8.90
CA ARG A 688 11.96 14.86 -9.11
C ARG A 688 11.91 15.85 -10.25
N SER A 689 12.66 16.94 -10.09
CA SER A 689 12.86 17.96 -11.10
C SER A 689 14.13 17.69 -11.89
N SER A 690 14.30 18.39 -13.00
CA SER A 690 15.44 18.25 -13.90
C SER A 690 16.79 18.62 -13.26
N ASP A 691 16.76 19.43 -12.21
CA ASP A 691 17.93 19.81 -11.40
C ASP A 691 18.21 18.85 -10.22
N GLY A 692 17.41 17.79 -10.07
CA GLY A 692 17.61 16.73 -9.08
C GLY A 692 16.92 16.98 -7.73
N ASN A 693 16.21 18.11 -7.55
CA ASN A 693 15.44 18.35 -6.34
C ASN A 693 14.28 17.34 -6.22
N ALA A 694 14.00 16.95 -4.98
CA ALA A 694 13.02 15.92 -4.63
C ALA A 694 11.84 16.53 -3.88
N SER A 695 10.62 16.08 -4.20
CA SER A 695 9.44 16.36 -3.38
C SER A 695 9.41 15.46 -2.12
N GLY A 696 8.39 15.65 -1.27
CA GLY A 696 8.05 14.65 -0.26
C GLY A 696 7.57 13.33 -0.89
N ILE A 697 7.61 12.23 -0.15
CA ILE A 697 7.08 10.94 -0.64
C ILE A 697 5.55 10.88 -0.59
N SER A 698 4.93 10.01 -1.38
CA SER A 698 3.50 9.68 -1.30
C SER A 698 3.18 8.93 -0.01
N GLU A 699 1.90 8.66 0.24
CA GLU A 699 1.54 7.61 1.20
C GLU A 699 2.01 6.26 0.65
N TRP A 700 2.35 5.34 1.56
CA TRP A 700 2.63 3.96 1.18
C TRP A 700 1.34 3.28 0.72
N SER A 701 1.45 2.42 -0.30
CA SER A 701 0.37 1.53 -0.70
C SER A 701 -0.07 0.64 0.47
N GLN A 702 -1.23 0.00 0.32
CA GLN A 702 -1.58 -1.14 1.19
C GLN A 702 -0.53 -2.24 1.05
N GLU A 703 -0.40 -3.06 2.10
CA GLU A 703 0.45 -4.24 2.11
C GLU A 703 -0.09 -5.27 1.11
N LEU A 704 0.76 -5.65 0.15
CA LEU A 704 0.45 -6.66 -0.85
C LEU A 704 1.29 -7.90 -0.60
N THR A 705 0.63 -9.05 -0.43
CA THR A 705 1.34 -10.34 -0.38
C THR A 705 1.53 -10.88 -1.79
N LEU A 706 2.79 -11.10 -2.18
CA LEU A 706 3.19 -11.68 -3.46
C LEU A 706 3.82 -13.07 -3.24
N LYS A 707 3.70 -13.95 -4.25
CA LYS A 707 4.16 -15.35 -4.21
C LYS A 707 4.89 -15.70 -5.51
N GLY A 708 6.08 -15.12 -5.71
CA GLY A 708 6.89 -15.35 -6.91
C GLY A 708 6.26 -14.74 -8.17
N THR A 709 5.59 -13.59 -8.04
CA THR A 709 4.96 -12.87 -9.17
C THR A 709 5.20 -11.37 -9.06
N LYS A 710 4.86 -10.63 -10.11
CA LYS A 710 4.94 -9.17 -10.19
C LYS A 710 3.79 -8.50 -9.44
N ALA A 711 3.96 -7.23 -9.09
CA ALA A 711 2.85 -6.34 -8.75
C ALA A 711 2.39 -5.58 -9.99
N LEU A 712 1.08 -5.39 -10.09
CA LEU A 712 0.50 -4.30 -10.88
C LEU A 712 0.26 -3.13 -9.93
N LEU A 713 0.90 -2.01 -10.22
CA LEU A 713 0.73 -0.77 -9.48
C LEU A 713 -0.21 0.14 -10.28
N GLY A 714 -1.39 0.43 -9.73
CA GLY A 714 -2.36 1.39 -10.24
C GLY A 714 -2.38 2.68 -9.43
N ASN A 715 -3.18 3.65 -9.88
CA ASN A 715 -3.32 4.97 -9.27
C ASN A 715 -1.97 5.67 -9.03
N LEU A 716 -1.02 5.50 -9.96
CA LEU A 716 0.29 6.13 -9.84
C LEU A 716 0.12 7.66 -9.80
N PRO A 717 0.69 8.35 -8.79
CA PRO A 717 0.53 9.79 -8.66
C PRO A 717 1.04 10.56 -9.89
N LEU A 718 0.26 11.55 -10.31
CA LEU A 718 0.63 12.53 -11.33
C LEU A 718 1.00 13.85 -10.67
N SER A 719 1.95 14.57 -11.26
CA SER A 719 2.33 15.92 -10.82
C SER A 719 1.52 16.97 -11.58
N ALA A 720 0.94 17.95 -10.88
CA ALA A 720 0.44 19.17 -11.55
C ALA A 720 1.57 20.19 -11.79
N ASP A 721 2.69 20.04 -11.08
CA ASP A 721 3.86 20.91 -11.18
C ASP A 721 4.60 20.65 -12.50
N PRO A 722 4.71 21.65 -13.41
CA PRO A 722 5.42 21.51 -14.68
C PRO A 722 6.94 21.32 -14.50
N ASN A 723 7.49 21.57 -13.30
CA ASN A 723 8.90 21.33 -13.01
C ASN A 723 9.22 19.88 -12.68
N CYS A 724 8.20 19.01 -12.51
CA CYS A 724 8.41 17.58 -12.37
C CYS A 724 8.93 16.99 -13.69
N ALA A 725 10.17 16.50 -13.67
CA ALA A 725 10.83 15.88 -14.81
C ALA A 725 10.60 14.36 -14.84
N TYR A 726 10.57 13.71 -13.68
CA TYR A 726 10.35 12.27 -13.57
C TYR A 726 9.87 11.86 -12.17
N ARG A 727 9.36 10.63 -12.08
CA ARG A 727 8.73 10.06 -10.87
C ARG A 727 9.50 8.81 -10.45
N GLU A 728 9.95 8.78 -9.21
CA GLU A 728 10.66 7.64 -8.61
C GLU A 728 9.73 6.84 -7.73
N PHE A 729 9.73 5.51 -7.88
CA PHE A 729 8.92 4.61 -7.09
C PHE A 729 9.81 3.76 -6.21
N TYR A 730 9.51 3.75 -4.91
CA TYR A 730 10.27 3.03 -3.89
C TYR A 730 9.46 1.89 -3.33
N ARG A 731 10.11 0.74 -3.12
CA ARG A 731 9.53 -0.47 -2.51
C ARG A 731 10.15 -0.73 -1.15
N ARG A 732 9.35 -1.28 -0.23
CA ARG A 732 9.81 -1.91 1.02
C ARG A 732 9.08 -3.24 1.23
N GLY A 733 9.58 -4.06 2.15
CA GLY A 733 9.01 -5.37 2.47
C GLY A 733 9.80 -6.55 1.89
N GLY A 734 9.25 -7.76 2.02
CA GLY A 734 9.94 -9.01 1.70
C GLY A 734 11.34 -9.09 2.32
N ASN A 735 12.35 -9.38 1.51
CA ASN A 735 13.76 -9.46 1.95
C ASN A 735 14.35 -8.09 2.37
N LEU A 736 13.74 -6.97 1.97
CA LEU A 736 14.19 -5.62 2.36
C LEU A 736 13.73 -5.23 3.79
N GLY A 737 12.74 -5.94 4.34
CA GLY A 737 12.15 -5.58 5.63
C GLY A 737 11.59 -4.16 5.63
N ALA A 738 12.03 -3.34 6.60
CA ALA A 738 11.57 -1.95 6.73
C ALA A 738 12.33 -0.96 5.83
N GLU A 739 13.42 -1.37 5.17
CA GLU A 739 14.19 -0.49 4.29
C GLU A 739 13.43 -0.22 2.99
N ALA A 740 13.41 1.05 2.57
CA ALA A 740 12.89 1.46 1.28
C ALA A 740 14.02 1.54 0.24
N ARG A 741 13.83 0.94 -0.93
CA ARG A 741 14.76 1.02 -2.07
C ARG A 741 14.05 1.48 -3.33
N LEU A 742 14.78 2.18 -4.19
CA LEU A 742 14.28 2.56 -5.50
C LEU A 742 13.96 1.27 -6.29
N ASP A 743 12.72 1.16 -6.76
CA ASP A 743 12.22 0.03 -7.55
C ASP A 743 12.35 0.38 -9.05
N PHE A 744 11.71 1.48 -9.48
CA PHE A 744 11.77 1.96 -10.87
C PHE A 744 11.53 3.47 -10.97
N THR A 745 11.76 4.01 -12.18
CA THR A 745 11.57 5.43 -12.52
C THR A 745 10.72 5.57 -13.77
N ILE A 746 9.75 6.49 -13.74
CA ILE A 746 8.92 6.84 -14.90
C ILE A 746 9.25 8.26 -15.34
N TYR A 747 9.61 8.43 -16.62
CA TYR A 747 10.06 9.70 -17.23
C TYR A 747 8.94 10.48 -17.95
N ASP A 748 7.69 10.11 -17.68
CA ASP A 748 6.50 10.81 -18.16
C ASP A 748 5.58 11.14 -16.98
N ASN A 749 4.57 11.97 -17.24
CA ASN A 749 3.54 12.34 -16.27
C ASN A 749 2.13 11.89 -16.70
N THR A 750 2.03 10.84 -17.51
CA THR A 750 0.77 10.31 -18.05
C THR A 750 0.51 8.86 -17.63
N THR A 751 1.57 8.12 -17.33
CA THR A 751 1.49 6.72 -16.92
C THR A 751 0.87 6.63 -15.53
N THR A 752 -0.29 5.97 -15.43
CA THR A 752 -1.07 5.77 -14.21
C THR A 752 -1.08 4.32 -13.72
N GLN A 753 -0.48 3.42 -14.50
CA GLN A 753 -0.32 2.00 -14.19
C GLN A 753 1.09 1.51 -14.57
N TYR A 754 1.68 0.61 -13.79
CA TYR A 754 3.00 0.03 -14.04
C TYR A 754 3.06 -1.42 -13.55
N PHE A 755 3.70 -2.29 -14.32
CA PHE A 755 3.99 -3.68 -13.94
C PHE A 755 5.41 -3.77 -13.42
N THR A 756 5.63 -4.24 -12.20
CA THR A 756 6.98 -4.33 -11.65
C THR A 756 7.77 -5.42 -12.37
N ASP A 757 9.00 -5.16 -12.78
CA ASP A 757 9.80 -6.10 -13.59
C ASP A 757 10.88 -6.84 -12.78
N LEU A 758 10.94 -6.64 -11.47
CA LEU A 758 12.09 -7.04 -10.66
C LEU A 758 12.08 -8.52 -10.23
N SER A 759 13.31 -9.05 -10.12
CA SER A 759 13.67 -10.20 -9.28
C SER A 759 13.72 -9.80 -7.80
N ASP A 760 13.43 -10.76 -6.91
CA ASP A 760 13.44 -10.57 -5.45
C ASP A 760 14.77 -10.03 -4.91
#